data_AF-J6IMT7-F1
#
_entry.id   AF-J6IMT7-F1
#
_cell.length_a   1.000
_cell.length_b   1.000
_cell.length_c   1.000
_cell.angle_alpha   90.00
_cell.angle_beta   90.00
_cell.angle_gamma   90.00
#
_symmetry.space_group_name_H-M   'P 1'
#
loop_
_entity.id
_entity.type
_entity.pdbx_description
1 polymer ?
#
loop_
_entity_poly.entity_id
_entity_poly.type
_entity_poly.pdbx_seq_one_letter_code
_entity_poly.pdbx_strand_id
1 'polypeptide(L)'
;MISKRLCGWALALAALAICIPGGLAFADDATSVEEIQAAIAAAPDGEQTNVAVSGDISAATQVVVPSGKNIRLTVAGGGSGSLTAATSSINYLVKVESGATLSIDGGLVLDGDGKAYYVTNEGSFTLEDGDLKNGKRDHASNGGGVYSKGADATFTMNGGTISNTTALYSGQGAVCLDKGAVGFMNGGTVESTAVQNQLSSSVLVNASAFTMDGGTITGGNAGHQLQTSGGVLVFACENNTDTGVTSRFTMNGGTISNCKSPFGGGVYVYGGSPNYRDFRSKAYFTMNGGTITGNEATGVVSASGDFISGGGGGVYVENGSTFDMNDGVISNNKAAGMGGGVAAFDNFVTFFGKVPYSSATGQYYEAIFSKWPEFYPAAFTMNGGSIVGNKAEGDGVVNDGGCGGGVYSASSLVTLNAGLIDGNTADRQGGGAYVGSVPYVLNAYDVVVTSNHASVIGGGAWFCPTGKAAFSVNNGAAVYGNDAQGAADDVAAVRMAGEEATTTISDRMLGGGAANWYKDGGILVPHVLGEPDPDAPRYDPASSSNVPVSGISESTDIFALKATPTPAAIDLAQSKAKLTITNNSAARGGGIGSNGASTLGKVNVHTKKVVVKKVWDTSANPDAAIPGSIKVWLLIDGKRIESVELTKDSGWTHTFEGLPLNADVSIEEDEAVEGWTAKVTSEEVSETEIAFTITNTPDAKSTSVSVKKAWDDADNKDGSRPASVKVQLYANGEAYGDPVVLNSDSNWAYTWTGLPVMKDGSAVEYTVAEVDVPKGYKARIAGSASEGFTITNVKEPTKPPAKEQPKKPRISKIPATGDDLGAMTFALAGASVASIACIAAARRKMRG
;
A
#
# COMPACT_ATOMS: atom_id res chain seq x y z
N MET A 1 -33.74 -35.96 -2.60
CA MET A 1 -35.09 -36.27 -3.12
C MET A 1 -35.21 -35.54 -4.46
N ILE A 2 -35.46 -36.19 -5.60
CA ILE A 2 -36.74 -36.75 -6.09
C ILE A 2 -37.78 -35.62 -6.34
N SER A 3 -38.49 -35.46 -7.47
CA SER A 3 -38.42 -35.97 -8.88
C SER A 3 -39.51 -35.22 -9.73
N LYS A 4 -39.81 -35.41 -11.03
CA LYS A 4 -39.38 -36.32 -12.14
C LYS A 4 -39.89 -35.75 -13.49
N ARG A 5 -39.11 -35.82 -14.58
CA ARG A 5 -39.48 -35.79 -16.04
C ARG A 5 -38.17 -35.90 -16.84
N LEU A 6 -37.74 -36.99 -17.50
CA LEU A 6 -38.40 -38.05 -18.30
C LEU A 6 -39.18 -37.51 -19.51
N CYS A 7 -39.07 -38.08 -20.73
CA CYS A 7 -38.07 -38.99 -21.34
C CYS A 7 -38.38 -39.13 -22.85
N GLY A 8 -37.44 -39.53 -23.71
CA GLY A 8 -37.80 -39.95 -25.09
C GLY A 8 -36.66 -40.10 -26.09
N TRP A 9 -36.14 -41.32 -26.24
CA TRP A 9 -35.29 -41.76 -27.37
C TRP A 9 -35.75 -43.18 -27.77
N ALA A 10 -36.15 -43.41 -29.03
CA ALA A 10 -36.09 -44.72 -29.71
C ALA A 10 -36.51 -44.64 -31.20
N LEU A 11 -35.63 -45.21 -32.03
CA LEU A 11 -35.71 -45.62 -33.44
C LEU A 11 -37.08 -45.71 -34.16
N ALA A 12 -37.06 -45.29 -35.42
CA ALA A 12 -37.60 -46.06 -36.55
C ALA A 12 -36.68 -45.86 -37.78
N LEU A 13 -36.53 -46.86 -38.66
CA LEU A 13 -35.61 -46.82 -39.81
C LEU A 13 -36.34 -47.12 -41.13
N ALA A 14 -35.91 -46.44 -42.20
CA ALA A 14 -36.07 -46.77 -43.62
C ALA A 14 -37.49 -46.88 -44.23
N ALA A 15 -37.81 -45.91 -45.12
CA ALA A 15 -38.45 -46.16 -46.41
C ALA A 15 -38.07 -45.05 -47.42
N LEU A 16 -37.77 -45.41 -48.67
CA LEU A 16 -37.45 -44.48 -49.77
C LEU A 16 -38.71 -43.73 -50.27
N ALA A 17 -38.57 -42.45 -50.63
CA ALA A 17 -38.43 -42.04 -52.04
C ALA A 17 -38.56 -40.52 -52.29
N ILE A 18 -37.51 -39.94 -52.90
CA ILE A 18 -37.55 -38.88 -53.94
C ILE A 18 -38.49 -37.67 -53.72
N CYS A 19 -37.90 -36.53 -53.34
CA CYS A 19 -38.05 -35.28 -54.09
C CYS A 19 -36.94 -34.29 -53.72
N ILE A 20 -36.05 -33.96 -54.66
CA ILE A 20 -34.99 -32.94 -54.52
C ILE A 20 -35.21 -31.88 -55.60
N PRO A 21 -35.29 -30.61 -55.21
CA PRO A 21 -34.48 -29.58 -55.85
C PRO A 21 -33.78 -28.68 -54.80
N GLY A 22 -32.51 -28.34 -55.05
CA GLY A 22 -31.66 -27.62 -54.10
C GLY A 22 -30.52 -28.48 -53.55
N GLY A 23 -29.71 -29.06 -54.45
CA GLY A 23 -28.49 -29.73 -54.05
C GLY A 23 -27.42 -28.71 -53.64
N LEU A 24 -26.79 -28.92 -52.49
CA LEU A 24 -25.48 -28.33 -52.21
C LEU A 24 -24.51 -28.85 -53.29
N ALA A 25 -24.14 -27.98 -54.22
CA ALA A 25 -23.04 -28.26 -55.13
C ALA A 25 -21.76 -28.18 -54.32
N PHE A 26 -21.18 -29.33 -53.99
CA PHE A 26 -19.76 -29.38 -53.68
C PHE A 26 -19.03 -28.88 -54.93
N ALA A 27 -18.27 -27.80 -54.80
CA ALA A 27 -17.15 -27.59 -55.70
C ALA A 27 -16.16 -28.74 -55.46
N ASP A 28 -15.57 -29.28 -56.53
CA ASP A 28 -14.46 -30.22 -56.38
C ASP A 28 -13.32 -29.53 -55.62
N ASP A 29 -12.58 -30.29 -54.78
CA ASP A 29 -11.51 -29.73 -53.96
C ASP A 29 -10.44 -29.07 -54.85
N ALA A 30 -10.19 -27.78 -54.67
CA ALA A 30 -9.36 -27.00 -55.58
C ALA A 30 -7.89 -27.40 -55.50
N THR A 31 -7.26 -27.58 -56.67
CA THR A 31 -5.85 -27.96 -56.83
C THR A 31 -4.98 -26.85 -57.44
N SER A 32 -5.60 -25.71 -57.78
CA SER A 32 -4.99 -24.55 -58.42
C SER A 32 -5.60 -23.24 -57.94
N VAL A 33 -4.87 -22.13 -58.11
CA VAL A 33 -5.38 -20.78 -57.79
C VAL A 33 -6.56 -20.43 -58.70
N GLU A 34 -6.53 -20.90 -59.94
CA GLU A 34 -7.57 -20.71 -60.95
C GLU A 34 -8.90 -21.37 -60.53
N GLU A 35 -8.86 -22.57 -59.93
CA GLU A 35 -10.03 -23.26 -59.38
C GLU A 35 -10.58 -22.55 -58.14
N ILE A 36 -9.71 -22.10 -57.22
CA ILE A 36 -10.11 -21.27 -56.07
C ILE A 36 -10.82 -20.00 -56.55
N GLN A 37 -10.23 -19.31 -57.54
CA GLN A 37 -10.77 -18.05 -58.04
C GLN A 37 -12.10 -18.25 -58.78
N ALA A 38 -12.28 -19.38 -59.47
CA ALA A 38 -13.55 -19.77 -60.09
C ALA A 38 -14.64 -20.07 -59.06
N ALA A 39 -14.30 -20.77 -57.96
CA ALA A 39 -15.22 -21.03 -56.86
C ALA A 39 -15.67 -19.73 -56.17
N ILE A 40 -14.74 -18.80 -55.91
CA ILE A 40 -15.05 -17.46 -55.35
C ILE A 40 -15.94 -16.64 -56.29
N ALA A 41 -15.75 -16.74 -57.61
CA ALA A 41 -16.59 -16.06 -58.59
C ALA A 41 -18.01 -16.65 -58.66
N ALA A 42 -18.15 -17.96 -58.47
CA ALA A 42 -19.44 -18.68 -58.47
C ALA A 42 -20.22 -18.57 -57.15
N ALA A 43 -19.56 -18.24 -56.04
CA ALA A 43 -20.17 -18.07 -54.73
C ALA A 43 -21.31 -17.02 -54.76
N PRO A 44 -22.48 -17.27 -54.12
CA PRO A 44 -23.49 -16.23 -53.90
C PRO A 44 -22.96 -15.06 -53.05
N ASP A 45 -23.54 -13.87 -53.24
CA ASP A 45 -23.18 -12.68 -52.44
C ASP A 45 -23.81 -12.77 -51.03
N GLY A 46 -23.07 -12.37 -50.00
CA GLY A 46 -23.47 -12.37 -48.59
C GLY A 46 -23.47 -13.74 -47.89
N GLU A 47 -23.83 -14.81 -48.60
CA GLU A 47 -23.84 -16.19 -48.08
C GLU A 47 -22.42 -16.77 -47.96
N GLN A 48 -22.09 -17.39 -46.82
CA GLN A 48 -20.78 -18.00 -46.62
C GLN A 48 -20.60 -19.22 -47.52
N THR A 49 -19.61 -19.16 -48.41
CA THR A 49 -19.21 -20.28 -49.27
C THR A 49 -17.88 -20.85 -48.82
N ASN A 50 -17.84 -22.16 -48.54
CA ASN A 50 -16.60 -22.87 -48.23
C ASN A 50 -15.91 -23.30 -49.54
N VAL A 51 -14.61 -23.08 -49.64
CA VAL A 51 -13.76 -23.47 -50.77
C VAL A 51 -12.61 -24.30 -50.22
N ALA A 52 -12.57 -25.58 -50.57
CA ALA A 52 -11.57 -26.53 -50.08
C ALA A 52 -10.30 -26.52 -50.94
N VAL A 53 -9.14 -26.65 -50.30
CA VAL A 53 -7.79 -26.64 -50.89
C VAL A 53 -7.17 -28.03 -50.72
N SER A 54 -6.82 -28.68 -51.84
CA SER A 54 -6.27 -30.03 -51.86
C SER A 54 -4.76 -30.01 -52.15
N GLY A 55 -3.96 -30.25 -51.10
CA GLY A 55 -2.50 -30.30 -51.20
C GLY A 55 -1.84 -28.93 -51.33
N ASP A 56 -0.58 -28.94 -51.76
CA ASP A 56 0.29 -27.77 -51.76
C ASP A 56 0.21 -27.02 -53.10
N ILE A 57 -0.49 -25.87 -53.13
CA ILE A 57 -0.71 -25.08 -54.35
C ILE A 57 0.40 -24.05 -54.54
N SER A 58 1.10 -24.14 -55.67
CA SER A 58 2.12 -23.18 -56.10
C SER A 58 1.46 -21.96 -56.75
N ALA A 59 1.30 -20.88 -55.99
CA ALA A 59 0.60 -19.66 -56.41
C ALA A 59 1.48 -18.75 -57.28
N ALA A 60 1.24 -18.74 -58.60
CA ALA A 60 1.81 -17.77 -59.54
C ALA A 60 0.97 -16.50 -59.68
N THR A 61 -0.27 -16.53 -59.18
CA THR A 61 -1.32 -15.51 -59.28
C THR A 61 -1.91 -15.25 -57.88
N GLN A 62 -2.68 -14.18 -57.74
CA GLN A 62 -3.31 -13.77 -56.47
C GLN A 62 -4.71 -14.37 -56.34
N VAL A 63 -5.08 -14.84 -55.15
CA VAL A 63 -6.48 -15.10 -54.80
C VAL A 63 -7.13 -13.77 -54.44
N VAL A 64 -8.21 -13.39 -55.11
CA VAL A 64 -8.96 -12.16 -54.83
C VAL A 64 -10.38 -12.51 -54.39
N VAL A 65 -10.76 -12.05 -53.20
CA VAL A 65 -12.13 -12.10 -52.66
C VAL A 65 -12.78 -10.73 -52.91
N PRO A 66 -13.63 -10.58 -53.96
CA PRO A 66 -14.20 -9.30 -54.33
C PRO A 66 -15.37 -8.91 -53.41
N SER A 67 -15.71 -7.61 -53.46
CA SER A 67 -16.81 -7.03 -52.68
C SER A 67 -18.11 -7.85 -52.77
N GLY A 68 -18.79 -8.03 -51.63
CA GLY A 68 -20.02 -8.81 -51.52
C GLY A 68 -19.82 -10.31 -51.28
N LYS A 69 -18.64 -10.89 -51.54
CA LYS A 69 -18.38 -12.32 -51.28
C LYS A 69 -18.06 -12.58 -49.81
N ASN A 70 -18.50 -13.74 -49.32
CA ASN A 70 -18.19 -14.26 -47.99
C ASN A 70 -17.61 -15.68 -48.15
N ILE A 71 -16.30 -15.83 -47.95
CA ILE A 71 -15.54 -17.03 -48.30
C ILE A 71 -14.87 -17.63 -47.06
N ARG A 72 -14.86 -18.96 -46.97
CA ARG A 72 -13.98 -19.72 -46.07
C ARG A 72 -13.06 -20.61 -46.89
N LEU A 73 -11.75 -20.33 -46.88
CA LEU A 73 -10.75 -21.25 -47.44
C LEU A 73 -10.38 -22.25 -46.35
N THR A 74 -10.36 -23.54 -46.70
CA THR A 74 -10.04 -24.61 -45.75
C THR A 74 -9.36 -25.81 -46.42
N VAL A 75 -8.78 -26.73 -45.66
CA VAL A 75 -8.09 -27.91 -46.22
C VAL A 75 -9.08 -29.02 -46.58
N ALA A 76 -8.91 -29.57 -47.78
CA ALA A 76 -9.70 -30.70 -48.27
C ALA A 76 -9.54 -31.96 -47.41
N GLY A 77 -10.66 -32.61 -47.09
CA GLY A 77 -10.70 -33.93 -46.45
C GLY A 77 -10.03 -34.09 -45.07
N GLY A 78 -9.59 -32.99 -44.43
CA GLY A 78 -8.77 -33.05 -43.21
C GLY A 78 -7.33 -33.54 -43.43
N GLY A 79 -6.80 -33.35 -44.63
CA GLY A 79 -5.39 -33.62 -44.96
C GLY A 79 -4.46 -32.46 -44.59
N SER A 80 -3.48 -32.19 -45.46
CA SER A 80 -2.69 -30.96 -45.45
C SER A 80 -2.94 -30.18 -46.74
N GLY A 81 -2.88 -28.84 -46.67
CA GLY A 81 -2.93 -27.99 -47.85
C GLY A 81 -2.21 -26.67 -47.64
N SER A 82 -1.67 -26.11 -48.72
CA SER A 82 -0.99 -24.82 -48.70
C SER A 82 -1.33 -23.95 -49.91
N LEU A 83 -1.13 -22.64 -49.74
CA LEU A 83 -0.93 -21.68 -50.82
C LEU A 83 0.47 -21.09 -50.66
N THR A 84 1.40 -21.51 -51.52
CA THR A 84 2.82 -21.17 -51.44
C THR A 84 3.24 -20.28 -52.60
N ALA A 85 3.89 -19.14 -52.32
CA ALA A 85 4.23 -18.17 -53.36
C ALA A 85 5.25 -18.74 -54.38
N ALA A 86 4.87 -18.83 -55.65
CA ALA A 86 5.76 -19.32 -56.71
C ALA A 86 6.82 -18.27 -57.10
N THR A 87 6.45 -16.99 -57.08
CA THR A 87 7.17 -15.87 -57.70
C THR A 87 7.14 -14.61 -56.82
N SER A 88 8.19 -13.79 -56.86
CA SER A 88 8.22 -12.46 -56.23
C SER A 88 7.47 -11.37 -57.03
N SER A 89 6.81 -11.74 -58.14
CA SER A 89 5.92 -10.85 -58.88
C SER A 89 4.50 -10.77 -58.31
N ILE A 90 4.12 -11.66 -57.38
CA ILE A 90 2.92 -11.50 -56.57
C ILE A 90 3.29 -10.87 -55.23
N ASN A 91 2.79 -9.67 -54.97
CA ASN A 91 3.11 -8.95 -53.73
C ASN A 91 2.53 -9.64 -52.49
N TYR A 92 1.34 -10.22 -52.65
CA TYR A 92 0.57 -10.92 -51.63
C TYR A 92 0.00 -12.22 -52.22
N LEU A 93 -0.31 -13.20 -51.37
CA LEU A 93 -1.06 -14.41 -51.77
C LEU A 93 -2.55 -14.10 -51.95
N VAL A 94 -3.14 -13.36 -51.00
CA VAL A 94 -4.59 -13.11 -50.95
C VAL A 94 -4.93 -11.62 -50.83
N LYS A 95 -5.97 -11.18 -51.55
CA LYS A 95 -6.64 -9.88 -51.38
C LYS A 95 -8.08 -10.07 -50.92
N VAL A 96 -8.46 -9.32 -49.89
CA VAL A 96 -9.87 -9.11 -49.49
C VAL A 96 -10.24 -7.67 -49.79
N GLU A 97 -11.27 -7.44 -50.60
CA GLU A 97 -11.72 -6.09 -50.98
C GLU A 97 -12.71 -5.50 -49.96
N SER A 98 -12.93 -4.17 -49.99
CA SER A 98 -13.97 -3.55 -49.14
C SER A 98 -15.35 -4.15 -49.44
N GLY A 99 -16.09 -4.45 -48.37
CA GLY A 99 -17.35 -5.19 -48.44
C GLY A 99 -17.23 -6.70 -48.69
N ALA A 100 -16.02 -7.26 -48.73
CA ALA A 100 -15.80 -8.71 -48.78
C ALA A 100 -15.50 -9.30 -47.38
N THR A 101 -15.66 -10.61 -47.23
CA THR A 101 -15.28 -11.37 -46.02
C THR A 101 -14.51 -12.64 -46.39
N LEU A 102 -13.42 -12.90 -45.66
CA LEU A 102 -12.61 -14.11 -45.76
C LEU A 102 -12.35 -14.71 -44.38
N SER A 103 -12.47 -16.04 -44.28
CA SER A 103 -11.92 -16.84 -43.17
C SER A 103 -10.90 -17.88 -43.69
N ILE A 104 -9.84 -18.09 -42.92
CA ILE A 104 -8.88 -19.20 -43.07
C ILE A 104 -9.11 -20.16 -41.90
N ASP A 105 -9.32 -21.45 -42.19
CA ASP A 105 -9.83 -22.46 -41.24
C ASP A 105 -9.36 -23.88 -41.62
N GLY A 106 -9.43 -24.84 -40.70
CA GLY A 106 -9.04 -26.24 -40.92
C GLY A 106 -7.55 -26.48 -41.19
N GLY A 107 -6.66 -25.64 -40.65
CA GLY A 107 -5.20 -25.83 -40.68
C GLY A 107 -4.51 -25.42 -41.99
N LEU A 108 -5.16 -24.62 -42.84
CA LEU A 108 -4.62 -24.17 -44.12
C LEU A 108 -3.36 -23.29 -43.94
N VAL A 109 -2.32 -23.54 -44.73
CA VAL A 109 -1.05 -22.81 -44.66
C VAL A 109 -0.95 -21.76 -45.78
N LEU A 110 -0.64 -20.51 -45.44
CA LEU A 110 -0.25 -19.47 -46.39
C LEU A 110 1.27 -19.24 -46.26
N ASP A 111 2.05 -19.70 -47.25
CA ASP A 111 3.52 -19.63 -47.23
C ASP A 111 4.05 -18.58 -48.21
N GLY A 112 4.61 -17.51 -47.68
CA GLY A 112 5.20 -16.43 -48.48
C GLY A 112 6.48 -16.81 -49.22
N ASP A 113 7.13 -17.93 -48.85
CA ASP A 113 8.41 -18.45 -49.37
C ASP A 113 9.49 -17.37 -49.59
N GLY A 114 9.52 -16.34 -48.73
CA GLY A 114 10.42 -15.19 -48.84
C GLY A 114 10.20 -14.31 -50.09
N LYS A 115 9.06 -14.43 -50.78
CA LYS A 115 8.72 -13.75 -52.04
C LYS A 115 7.54 -12.78 -51.91
N ALA A 116 6.54 -13.15 -51.11
CA ALA A 116 5.28 -12.42 -50.94
C ALA A 116 4.90 -12.26 -49.46
N TYR A 117 3.94 -11.39 -49.15
CA TYR A 117 3.22 -11.40 -47.88
C TYR A 117 1.87 -12.16 -47.99
N TYR A 118 1.15 -12.34 -46.89
CA TYR A 118 0.03 -13.28 -46.85
C TYR A 118 -1.26 -12.65 -47.37
N VAL A 119 -1.73 -11.59 -46.70
CA VAL A 119 -3.05 -11.01 -46.92
C VAL A 119 -2.98 -9.50 -46.96
N THR A 120 -3.53 -8.90 -48.02
CA THR A 120 -3.95 -7.49 -48.02
C THR A 120 -5.47 -7.42 -47.86
N ASN A 121 -5.94 -6.60 -46.92
CA ASN A 121 -7.33 -6.58 -46.48
C ASN A 121 -7.88 -5.14 -46.45
N GLU A 122 -8.94 -4.91 -47.21
CA GLU A 122 -9.73 -3.67 -47.18
C GLU A 122 -11.18 -3.95 -46.72
N GLY A 123 -11.48 -5.19 -46.29
CA GLY A 123 -12.77 -5.67 -45.76
C GLY A 123 -12.59 -6.52 -44.49
N SER A 124 -13.29 -7.65 -44.37
CA SER A 124 -13.17 -8.52 -43.18
C SER A 124 -12.28 -9.73 -43.44
N PHE A 125 -11.24 -9.91 -42.61
CA PHE A 125 -10.35 -11.07 -42.63
C PHE A 125 -10.23 -11.72 -41.24
N THR A 126 -10.54 -13.02 -41.16
CA THR A 126 -10.43 -13.83 -39.94
C THR A 126 -9.45 -15.00 -40.13
N LEU A 127 -8.54 -15.17 -39.18
CA LEU A 127 -7.73 -16.37 -38.99
C LEU A 127 -8.34 -17.19 -37.85
N GLU A 128 -9.02 -18.29 -38.19
CA GLU A 128 -9.63 -19.21 -37.23
C GLU A 128 -8.54 -20.14 -36.67
N ASP A 129 -7.79 -20.79 -37.58
CA ASP A 129 -6.56 -21.55 -37.33
C ASP A 129 -5.65 -21.53 -38.58
N GLY A 130 -4.59 -22.36 -38.60
CA GLY A 130 -3.63 -22.43 -39.70
C GLY A 130 -2.41 -21.52 -39.53
N ASP A 131 -1.46 -21.62 -40.47
CA ASP A 131 -0.14 -20.96 -40.37
C ASP A 131 0.13 -20.00 -41.54
N LEU A 132 0.47 -18.76 -41.20
CA LEU A 132 0.88 -17.68 -42.11
C LEU A 132 2.38 -17.43 -41.92
N LYS A 133 3.23 -17.93 -42.83
CA LYS A 133 4.68 -18.07 -42.58
C LYS A 133 5.59 -17.63 -43.74
N ASN A 134 6.81 -17.22 -43.39
CA ASN A 134 7.89 -16.82 -44.33
C ASN A 134 7.56 -15.59 -45.20
N GLY A 135 6.72 -14.68 -44.69
CA GLY A 135 6.24 -13.50 -45.41
C GLY A 135 7.33 -12.43 -45.56
N LYS A 136 7.48 -11.90 -46.77
CA LYS A 136 8.42 -10.82 -47.09
C LYS A 136 7.74 -9.78 -47.98
N ARG A 137 7.95 -8.50 -47.67
CA ARG A 137 7.44 -7.38 -48.48
C ARG A 137 8.57 -6.51 -49.01
N ASP A 138 8.99 -6.77 -50.25
CA ASP A 138 10.16 -6.13 -50.88
C ASP A 138 9.83 -4.78 -51.57
N HIS A 139 8.86 -4.04 -51.06
CA HIS A 139 8.34 -2.80 -51.66
C HIS A 139 8.09 -1.68 -50.64
N ALA A 140 8.44 -0.45 -51.02
CA ALA A 140 8.42 0.78 -50.22
C ALA A 140 7.02 1.35 -49.92
N SER A 141 6.15 0.55 -49.31
CA SER A 141 4.79 0.97 -48.91
C SER A 141 4.35 0.24 -47.63
N ASN A 142 3.56 0.93 -46.80
CA ASN A 142 3.01 0.44 -45.53
C ASN A 142 2.34 -0.94 -45.67
N GLY A 143 2.55 -1.81 -44.68
CA GLY A 143 1.84 -3.07 -44.50
C GLY A 143 2.73 -4.28 -44.22
N GLY A 144 2.13 -5.33 -43.67
CA GLY A 144 2.85 -6.49 -43.13
C GLY A 144 2.49 -7.82 -43.78
N GLY A 145 2.77 -8.91 -43.06
CA GLY A 145 2.30 -10.27 -43.36
C GLY A 145 0.78 -10.29 -43.57
N VAL A 146 0.05 -9.78 -42.59
CA VAL A 146 -1.36 -9.35 -42.68
C VAL A 146 -1.39 -7.83 -42.67
N TYR A 147 -1.98 -7.22 -43.71
CA TYR A 147 -2.14 -5.77 -43.82
C TYR A 147 -3.61 -5.41 -43.95
N SER A 148 -4.21 -4.82 -42.92
CA SER A 148 -5.58 -4.30 -42.95
C SER A 148 -5.60 -2.78 -43.00
N LYS A 149 -6.39 -2.22 -43.93
CA LYS A 149 -6.31 -0.80 -44.30
C LYS A 149 -7.69 -0.19 -44.59
N GLY A 150 -8.02 0.90 -43.91
CA GLY A 150 -9.26 1.65 -44.12
C GLY A 150 -10.34 1.36 -43.07
N ALA A 151 -11.35 2.23 -42.98
CA ALA A 151 -12.40 2.16 -41.95
C ALA A 151 -13.33 0.94 -42.06
N ASP A 152 -13.43 0.32 -43.24
CA ASP A 152 -14.16 -0.94 -43.45
C ASP A 152 -13.35 -2.17 -43.02
N ALA A 153 -12.03 -2.02 -42.82
CA ALA A 153 -11.11 -3.15 -42.70
C ALA A 153 -11.04 -3.70 -41.27
N THR A 154 -11.50 -4.94 -41.10
CA THR A 154 -11.45 -5.68 -39.83
C THR A 154 -10.51 -6.89 -39.95
N PHE A 155 -9.63 -7.07 -38.97
CA PHE A 155 -8.82 -8.27 -38.78
C PHE A 155 -9.22 -8.98 -37.49
N THR A 156 -9.41 -10.30 -37.53
CA THR A 156 -9.66 -11.13 -36.35
C THR A 156 -8.70 -12.32 -36.32
N MET A 157 -8.06 -12.59 -35.18
CA MET A 157 -7.23 -13.76 -34.95
C MET A 157 -7.77 -14.54 -33.75
N ASN A 158 -8.44 -15.67 -34.04
CA ASN A 158 -8.97 -16.57 -33.03
C ASN A 158 -7.97 -17.67 -32.65
N GLY A 159 -7.10 -18.05 -33.61
CA GLY A 159 -6.08 -19.06 -33.44
C GLY A 159 -4.97 -18.92 -34.49
N GLY A 160 -4.28 -20.03 -34.77
CA GLY A 160 -3.23 -20.10 -35.77
C GLY A 160 -1.91 -19.39 -35.40
N THR A 161 -0.98 -19.39 -36.34
CA THR A 161 0.37 -18.80 -36.19
C THR A 161 0.64 -17.81 -37.31
N ILE A 162 1.21 -16.65 -36.99
CA ILE A 162 1.81 -15.72 -37.98
C ILE A 162 3.31 -15.63 -37.67
N SER A 163 4.15 -16.32 -38.45
CA SER A 163 5.56 -16.54 -38.12
C SER A 163 6.54 -16.05 -39.20
N ASN A 164 7.81 -15.88 -38.82
CA ASN A 164 8.95 -15.65 -39.73
C ASN A 164 8.75 -14.51 -40.75
N THR A 165 8.12 -13.41 -40.34
CA THR A 165 7.82 -12.29 -41.24
C THR A 165 8.97 -11.28 -41.28
N THR A 166 9.32 -10.76 -42.46
CA THR A 166 10.37 -9.74 -42.62
C THR A 166 9.80 -8.39 -43.08
N ALA A 167 9.93 -7.38 -42.23
CA ALA A 167 9.60 -5.98 -42.49
C ALA A 167 10.84 -5.21 -42.97
N LEU A 168 10.89 -4.86 -44.27
CA LEU A 168 12.06 -4.27 -44.93
C LEU A 168 11.97 -2.75 -45.13
N TYR A 169 10.75 -2.22 -45.17
CA TYR A 169 10.48 -0.80 -45.37
C TYR A 169 9.73 -0.21 -44.18
N SER A 170 9.70 1.11 -44.10
CA SER A 170 8.99 1.82 -43.02
C SER A 170 7.48 1.54 -43.05
N GLY A 171 6.85 1.43 -41.88
CA GLY A 171 5.41 1.17 -41.76
C GLY A 171 5.01 -0.30 -41.96
N GLN A 172 5.81 -1.28 -41.53
CA GLN A 172 5.60 -2.71 -41.81
C GLN A 172 5.62 -3.60 -40.54
N GLY A 173 5.21 -4.86 -40.69
CA GLY A 173 5.22 -5.83 -39.57
C GLY A 173 4.72 -7.24 -39.92
N ALA A 174 4.42 -8.07 -38.92
CA ALA A 174 3.72 -9.34 -39.12
C ALA A 174 2.20 -9.10 -39.23
N VAL A 175 1.65 -8.27 -38.35
CA VAL A 175 0.30 -7.67 -38.48
C VAL A 175 0.46 -6.15 -38.57
N CYS A 176 -0.28 -5.52 -39.47
CA CYS A 176 -0.30 -4.07 -39.65
C CYS A 176 -1.74 -3.57 -39.87
N LEU A 177 -2.19 -2.64 -39.02
CA LEU A 177 -3.41 -1.87 -39.20
C LEU A 177 -3.07 -0.43 -39.63
N ASP A 178 -3.71 0.08 -40.68
CA ASP A 178 -3.52 1.45 -41.16
C ASP A 178 -4.86 2.15 -41.47
N LYS A 179 -4.95 3.45 -41.18
CA LYS A 179 -6.03 4.37 -41.61
C LYS A 179 -7.45 3.95 -41.22
N GLY A 180 -7.67 3.69 -39.94
CA GLY A 180 -8.99 3.43 -39.35
C GLY A 180 -9.38 1.95 -39.30
N ALA A 181 -8.47 1.03 -39.64
CA ALA A 181 -8.70 -0.41 -39.53
C ALA A 181 -8.84 -0.84 -38.06
N VAL A 182 -9.53 -1.96 -37.83
CA VAL A 182 -9.78 -2.54 -36.50
C VAL A 182 -9.23 -3.96 -36.43
N GLY A 183 -8.56 -4.31 -35.34
CA GLY A 183 -7.99 -5.64 -35.10
C GLY A 183 -8.43 -6.26 -33.78
N PHE A 184 -8.64 -7.57 -33.78
CA PHE A 184 -8.95 -8.38 -32.60
C PHE A 184 -8.03 -9.60 -32.54
N MET A 185 -7.44 -9.86 -31.38
CA MET A 185 -6.64 -11.06 -31.11
C MET A 185 -7.19 -11.77 -29.87
N ASN A 186 -7.95 -12.82 -30.10
CA ASN A 186 -8.59 -13.65 -29.09
C ASN A 186 -7.71 -14.86 -28.71
N GLY A 187 -6.80 -15.25 -29.61
CA GLY A 187 -5.89 -16.38 -29.45
C GLY A 187 -4.78 -16.38 -30.50
N GLY A 188 -4.13 -17.54 -30.66
CA GLY A 188 -3.03 -17.73 -31.61
C GLY A 188 -1.71 -17.05 -31.22
N THR A 189 -0.73 -17.08 -32.13
CA THR A 189 0.62 -16.57 -31.90
C THR A 189 1.13 -15.74 -33.09
N VAL A 190 1.69 -14.57 -32.83
CA VAL A 190 2.51 -13.79 -33.78
C VAL A 190 3.97 -13.90 -33.34
N GLU A 191 4.85 -14.42 -34.18
CA GLU A 191 6.24 -14.71 -33.79
C GLU A 191 7.33 -14.39 -34.83
N SER A 192 8.55 -14.18 -34.33
CA SER A 192 9.78 -14.16 -35.14
C SER A 192 9.77 -13.12 -36.27
N THR A 193 9.26 -11.92 -36.00
CA THR A 193 9.31 -10.80 -36.96
C THR A 193 10.70 -10.18 -37.02
N ALA A 194 11.34 -10.18 -38.18
CA ALA A 194 12.57 -9.43 -38.43
C ALA A 194 12.24 -8.02 -38.93
N VAL A 195 12.55 -7.00 -38.13
CA VAL A 195 12.29 -5.59 -38.46
C VAL A 195 13.60 -4.92 -38.87
N GLN A 196 13.66 -4.41 -40.10
CA GLN A 196 14.87 -3.86 -40.72
C GLN A 196 14.73 -2.38 -41.13
N ASN A 197 13.65 -1.71 -40.70
CA ASN A 197 13.39 -0.30 -41.00
C ASN A 197 12.57 0.35 -39.87
N GLN A 198 12.46 1.69 -39.89
CA GLN A 198 11.74 2.48 -38.89
C GLN A 198 10.21 2.24 -38.90
N LEU A 199 9.50 2.75 -37.88
CA LEU A 199 8.03 2.75 -37.79
C LEU A 199 7.40 1.36 -38.02
N SER A 200 8.05 0.32 -37.51
CA SER A 200 7.75 -1.09 -37.80
C SER A 200 7.87 -1.96 -36.54
N SER A 201 7.16 -3.09 -36.50
CA SER A 201 7.12 -4.01 -35.34
C SER A 201 6.51 -5.38 -35.68
N SER A 202 6.31 -6.30 -34.72
CA SER A 202 5.49 -7.50 -34.97
C SER A 202 4.02 -7.13 -35.18
N VAL A 203 3.45 -6.24 -34.36
CA VAL A 203 2.08 -5.73 -34.50
C VAL A 203 2.08 -4.20 -34.52
N LEU A 204 1.93 -3.64 -35.72
CA LEU A 204 1.88 -2.20 -35.97
C LEU A 204 0.43 -1.69 -36.01
N VAL A 205 0.13 -0.68 -35.20
CA VAL A 205 -1.18 0.00 -35.18
C VAL A 205 -0.97 1.48 -35.53
N ASN A 206 -1.33 1.88 -36.76
CA ASN A 206 -1.23 3.26 -37.25
C ASN A 206 -2.60 3.86 -37.59
N ALA A 207 -2.94 5.01 -36.98
CA ALA A 207 -4.25 5.66 -37.08
C ALA A 207 -5.44 4.67 -36.94
N SER A 208 -5.32 3.66 -36.08
CA SER A 208 -6.15 2.44 -36.06
C SER A 208 -6.39 1.91 -34.64
N ALA A 209 -7.20 0.88 -34.46
CA ALA A 209 -7.52 0.29 -33.16
C ALA A 209 -7.26 -1.23 -33.11
N PHE A 210 -6.61 -1.73 -32.06
CA PHE A 210 -6.38 -3.17 -31.84
C PHE A 210 -6.78 -3.58 -30.42
N THR A 211 -7.42 -4.74 -30.27
CA THR A 211 -7.78 -5.34 -28.98
C THR A 211 -7.17 -6.74 -28.87
N MET A 212 -6.43 -6.99 -27.79
CA MET A 212 -5.81 -8.26 -27.45
C MET A 212 -6.46 -8.83 -26.19
N ASP A 213 -7.41 -9.74 -26.39
CA ASP A 213 -8.08 -10.48 -25.31
C ASP A 213 -7.31 -11.77 -24.94
N GLY A 214 -6.48 -12.28 -25.86
CA GLY A 214 -5.65 -13.47 -25.66
C GLY A 214 -4.48 -13.59 -26.65
N GLY A 215 -3.90 -14.77 -26.72
CA GLY A 215 -2.80 -15.09 -27.64
C GLY A 215 -1.42 -14.57 -27.19
N THR A 216 -0.42 -14.71 -28.08
CA THR A 216 0.98 -14.38 -27.81
C THR A 216 1.61 -13.55 -28.95
N ILE A 217 2.42 -12.55 -28.61
CA ILE A 217 3.30 -11.83 -29.54
C ILE A 217 4.74 -12.04 -29.03
N THR A 218 5.62 -12.69 -29.79
CA THR A 218 6.93 -13.13 -29.27
C THR A 218 8.11 -13.09 -30.24
N GLY A 219 9.31 -12.85 -29.71
CA GLY A 219 10.59 -13.06 -30.43
C GLY A 219 10.86 -12.12 -31.62
N GLY A 220 10.06 -11.07 -31.80
CA GLY A 220 10.30 -10.05 -32.83
C GLY A 220 11.55 -9.21 -32.51
N ASN A 221 12.32 -8.86 -33.53
CA ASN A 221 13.65 -8.25 -33.38
C ASN A 221 13.86 -7.11 -34.39
N ALA A 222 14.07 -5.90 -33.88
CA ALA A 222 14.34 -4.69 -34.67
C ALA A 222 15.82 -4.26 -34.75
N GLY A 223 16.73 -5.02 -34.15
CA GLY A 223 18.18 -4.79 -34.23
C GLY A 223 18.62 -3.41 -33.74
N HIS A 224 18.83 -2.48 -34.68
CA HIS A 224 19.30 -1.10 -34.41
C HIS A 224 18.37 -0.02 -34.98
N GLN A 225 17.13 -0.37 -35.34
CA GLN A 225 16.19 0.56 -35.95
C GLN A 225 15.58 1.49 -34.90
N LEU A 226 15.55 2.80 -35.20
CA LEU A 226 14.91 3.79 -34.34
C LEU A 226 13.41 3.89 -34.65
N GLN A 227 12.61 4.21 -33.63
CA GLN A 227 11.14 4.31 -33.71
C GLN A 227 10.49 2.98 -34.13
N THR A 228 10.92 1.88 -33.52
CA THR A 228 10.41 0.50 -33.74
C THR A 228 10.18 -0.21 -32.41
N SER A 229 9.39 -1.28 -32.41
CA SER A 229 9.34 -2.26 -31.31
C SER A 229 9.60 -3.67 -31.85
N GLY A 230 10.10 -4.59 -31.02
CA GLY A 230 10.11 -6.00 -31.39
C GLY A 230 8.70 -6.59 -31.35
N GLY A 231 7.90 -6.22 -30.34
CA GLY A 231 6.51 -6.63 -30.18
C GLY A 231 5.53 -5.68 -30.85
N VAL A 232 5.04 -4.69 -30.12
CA VAL A 232 3.93 -3.81 -30.52
C VAL A 232 4.40 -2.37 -30.69
N LEU A 233 4.12 -1.76 -31.85
CA LEU A 233 4.25 -0.31 -32.05
C LEU A 233 2.86 0.31 -32.25
N VAL A 234 2.46 1.16 -31.30
CA VAL A 234 1.26 2.00 -31.40
C VAL A 234 1.70 3.37 -31.89
N PHE A 235 1.50 3.67 -33.18
CA PHE A 235 2.03 4.86 -33.84
C PHE A 235 0.93 5.84 -34.25
N ALA A 236 1.11 7.13 -33.98
CA ALA A 236 0.16 8.19 -34.36
C ALA A 236 0.87 9.54 -34.58
N CYS A 237 1.50 9.73 -35.74
CA CYS A 237 1.95 11.04 -36.23
C CYS A 237 1.52 11.27 -37.68
N GLU A 238 1.15 12.50 -38.05
CA GLU A 238 1.06 12.93 -39.45
C GLU A 238 2.02 14.10 -39.74
N ASN A 239 2.51 14.18 -40.99
CA ASN A 239 3.30 15.32 -41.47
C ASN A 239 2.44 16.57 -41.79
N ASN A 240 1.17 16.60 -41.38
CA ASN A 240 0.21 17.64 -41.70
C ASN A 240 -0.35 18.25 -40.40
N THR A 241 -0.25 19.58 -40.23
CA THR A 241 -0.50 20.25 -38.94
C THR A 241 -1.97 20.51 -38.61
N ASP A 242 -2.87 20.28 -39.57
CA ASP A 242 -4.25 20.77 -39.51
C ASP A 242 -5.24 19.68 -39.06
N THR A 243 -4.87 18.41 -39.26
CA THR A 243 -5.56 17.21 -38.75
C THR A 243 -4.67 16.49 -37.72
N GLY A 244 -5.25 15.60 -36.93
CA GLY A 244 -4.50 14.70 -36.06
C GLY A 244 -5.16 13.33 -36.03
N VAL A 245 -4.35 12.28 -35.96
CA VAL A 245 -4.82 10.88 -35.93
C VAL A 245 -4.80 10.31 -34.52
N THR A 246 -5.43 9.16 -34.32
CA THR A 246 -5.37 8.45 -33.05
C THR A 246 -5.17 6.97 -33.27
N SER A 247 -4.25 6.38 -32.51
CA SER A 247 -4.06 4.93 -32.44
C SER A 247 -4.37 4.41 -31.04
N ARG A 248 -4.97 3.22 -30.96
CA ARG A 248 -5.32 2.56 -29.69
C ARG A 248 -4.92 1.09 -29.70
N PHE A 249 -4.28 0.64 -28.63
CA PHE A 249 -4.11 -0.77 -28.33
C PHE A 249 -4.70 -1.07 -26.95
N THR A 250 -5.60 -2.05 -26.87
CA THR A 250 -6.20 -2.49 -25.60
C THR A 250 -5.74 -3.92 -25.33
N MET A 251 -5.02 -4.14 -24.23
CA MET A 251 -4.57 -5.46 -23.79
C MET A 251 -5.40 -5.89 -22.58
N ASN A 252 -6.38 -6.76 -22.78
CA ASN A 252 -7.18 -7.36 -21.70
C ASN A 252 -6.58 -8.70 -21.24
N GLY A 253 -5.79 -9.35 -22.10
CA GLY A 253 -5.13 -10.62 -21.81
C GLY A 253 -3.94 -10.89 -22.74
N GLY A 254 -3.52 -12.16 -22.80
CA GLY A 254 -2.41 -12.59 -23.65
C GLY A 254 -1.01 -12.21 -23.13
N THR A 255 0.01 -12.42 -23.96
CA THR A 255 1.43 -12.21 -23.60
C THR A 255 2.22 -11.52 -24.71
N ILE A 256 3.09 -10.57 -24.34
CA ILE A 256 4.09 -9.94 -25.22
C ILE A 256 5.49 -10.25 -24.66
N SER A 257 6.31 -11.06 -25.34
CA SER A 257 7.54 -11.61 -24.73
C SER A 257 8.73 -11.84 -25.64
N ASN A 258 9.94 -11.85 -25.04
CA ASN A 258 11.21 -12.15 -25.72
C ASN A 258 11.56 -11.23 -26.92
N CYS A 259 10.85 -10.10 -27.07
CA CYS A 259 11.02 -9.17 -28.18
C CYS A 259 12.19 -8.20 -27.92
N LYS A 260 12.83 -7.74 -29.00
CA LYS A 260 14.03 -6.88 -28.94
C LYS A 260 13.92 -5.67 -29.87
N SER A 261 14.27 -4.50 -29.35
CA SER A 261 14.35 -3.24 -30.09
C SER A 261 15.31 -2.30 -29.34
N PRO A 262 15.89 -1.26 -29.95
CA PRO A 262 16.63 -0.26 -29.18
C PRO A 262 15.84 0.42 -28.05
N PHE A 263 14.54 0.65 -28.30
CA PHE A 263 13.58 1.24 -27.35
C PHE A 263 12.26 0.46 -27.42
N GLY A 264 11.56 0.32 -26.29
CA GLY A 264 10.25 -0.33 -26.24
C GLY A 264 10.32 -1.78 -26.70
N GLY A 265 11.16 -2.59 -26.04
CA GLY A 265 11.50 -3.95 -26.47
C GLY A 265 10.25 -4.80 -26.76
N GLY A 266 9.31 -4.82 -25.80
CA GLY A 266 7.99 -5.42 -25.94
C GLY A 266 6.95 -4.48 -26.57
N VAL A 267 6.86 -3.24 -26.08
CA VAL A 267 5.86 -2.23 -26.51
C VAL A 267 6.49 -0.85 -26.64
N TYR A 268 6.18 -0.15 -27.73
CA TYR A 268 6.48 1.27 -27.94
C TYR A 268 5.16 2.01 -28.26
N VAL A 269 4.84 3.04 -27.47
CA VAL A 269 3.72 3.96 -27.72
C VAL A 269 4.29 5.29 -28.21
N TYR A 270 3.97 5.69 -29.44
CA TYR A 270 4.51 6.90 -30.09
C TYR A 270 3.42 7.71 -30.78
N GLY A 271 3.10 8.87 -30.24
CA GLY A 271 2.09 9.80 -30.75
C GLY A 271 2.71 11.10 -31.25
N GLY A 272 1.86 12.12 -31.37
CA GLY A 272 2.22 13.43 -31.89
C GLY A 272 3.51 13.97 -31.25
N SER A 273 4.44 14.40 -32.11
CA SER A 273 5.85 14.58 -31.79
C SER A 273 6.38 15.93 -32.31
N PRO A 274 7.24 16.65 -31.54
CA PRO A 274 7.74 17.96 -31.94
C PRO A 274 8.59 17.92 -33.21
N ASN A 275 9.23 16.79 -33.50
CA ASN A 275 9.99 16.56 -34.74
C ASN A 275 9.09 16.52 -35.98
N TYR A 276 7.83 16.09 -35.83
CA TYR A 276 6.80 16.11 -36.87
C TYR A 276 6.00 17.43 -36.86
N ARG A 277 6.21 18.27 -35.83
CA ARG A 277 5.40 19.47 -35.51
C ARG A 277 3.93 19.17 -35.26
N ASP A 278 3.62 17.92 -34.91
CA ASP A 278 2.28 17.39 -34.72
C ASP A 278 1.97 17.30 -33.22
N PHE A 279 1.28 18.30 -32.69
CA PHE A 279 0.77 18.29 -31.31
C PHE A 279 -0.67 17.73 -31.22
N ARG A 280 -1.28 17.32 -32.35
CA ARG A 280 -2.69 16.91 -32.42
C ARG A 280 -2.86 15.41 -32.30
N SER A 281 -2.03 14.63 -32.98
CA SER A 281 -2.12 13.17 -32.96
C SER A 281 -1.76 12.61 -31.59
N LYS A 282 -2.37 11.47 -31.23
CA LYS A 282 -2.17 10.81 -29.92
C LYS A 282 -2.18 9.29 -30.04
N ALA A 283 -1.32 8.62 -29.27
CA ALA A 283 -1.25 7.16 -29.18
C ALA A 283 -1.63 6.69 -27.77
N TYR A 284 -2.46 5.65 -27.67
CA TYR A 284 -2.94 5.11 -26.41
C TYR A 284 -2.69 3.61 -26.32
N PHE A 285 -2.15 3.17 -25.18
CA PHE A 285 -2.13 1.77 -24.78
C PHE A 285 -2.87 1.64 -23.45
N THR A 286 -3.78 0.67 -23.34
CA THR A 286 -4.50 0.38 -22.09
C THR A 286 -4.32 -1.09 -21.73
N MET A 287 -3.70 -1.37 -20.59
CA MET A 287 -3.42 -2.72 -20.09
C MET A 287 -4.39 -3.02 -18.94
N ASN A 288 -5.40 -3.84 -19.19
CA ASN A 288 -6.38 -4.32 -18.21
C ASN A 288 -6.07 -5.75 -17.72
N GLY A 289 -4.93 -6.32 -18.13
CA GLY A 289 -4.53 -7.69 -17.84
C GLY A 289 -3.38 -8.15 -18.75
N GLY A 290 -3.09 -9.45 -18.74
CA GLY A 290 -2.03 -10.04 -19.54
C GLY A 290 -0.61 -9.83 -18.98
N THR A 291 0.40 -10.07 -19.81
CA THR A 291 1.81 -10.02 -19.37
C THR A 291 2.77 -9.51 -20.44
N ILE A 292 3.70 -8.64 -20.05
CA ILE A 292 4.81 -8.13 -20.87
C ILE A 292 6.12 -8.60 -20.22
N THR A 293 6.79 -9.62 -20.77
CA THR A 293 7.90 -10.29 -20.07
C THR A 293 9.11 -10.71 -20.91
N GLY A 294 10.32 -10.60 -20.35
CA GLY A 294 11.56 -11.08 -20.98
C GLY A 294 12.00 -10.28 -22.22
N ASN A 295 11.43 -9.09 -22.43
CA ASN A 295 11.77 -8.22 -23.56
C ASN A 295 13.03 -7.39 -23.27
N GLU A 296 13.74 -6.96 -24.32
CA GLU A 296 15.02 -6.24 -24.21
C GLU A 296 15.04 -4.94 -25.02
N ALA A 297 15.26 -3.81 -24.34
CA ALA A 297 15.64 -2.53 -24.93
C ALA A 297 17.16 -2.47 -25.10
N THR A 298 17.66 -2.61 -26.33
CA THR A 298 19.10 -2.86 -26.62
C THR A 298 19.96 -1.61 -26.74
N GLY A 299 19.36 -0.42 -26.85
CA GLY A 299 20.07 0.80 -27.27
C GLY A 299 20.58 0.72 -28.73
N VAL A 300 21.35 1.74 -29.13
CA VAL A 300 21.99 1.85 -30.47
C VAL A 300 23.43 2.33 -30.35
N VAL A 301 24.37 1.70 -31.04
CA VAL A 301 25.68 2.32 -31.31
C VAL A 301 25.55 3.21 -32.55
N SER A 302 25.82 4.50 -32.40
CA SER A 302 25.73 5.50 -33.46
C SER A 302 26.77 5.30 -34.56
N ALA A 303 26.61 5.99 -35.69
CA ALA A 303 27.62 6.00 -36.76
C ALA A 303 28.97 6.64 -36.35
N SER A 304 29.01 7.41 -35.25
CA SER A 304 30.25 7.92 -34.64
C SER A 304 30.85 6.97 -33.58
N GLY A 305 30.16 5.87 -33.24
CA GLY A 305 30.58 4.91 -32.22
C GLY A 305 30.06 5.19 -30.81
N ASP A 306 29.28 6.26 -30.63
CA ASP A 306 28.68 6.62 -29.34
C ASP A 306 27.50 5.69 -29.03
N PHE A 307 27.41 5.17 -27.80
CA PHE A 307 26.24 4.40 -27.38
C PHE A 307 25.10 5.32 -26.96
N ILE A 308 23.94 5.13 -27.58
CA ILE A 308 22.66 5.73 -27.22
C ILE A 308 21.93 4.70 -26.37
N SER A 309 21.81 5.00 -25.07
CA SER A 309 21.15 4.17 -24.07
C SER A 309 19.72 3.80 -24.49
N GLY A 310 19.38 2.52 -24.39
CA GLY A 310 18.02 2.03 -24.63
C GLY A 310 17.05 2.53 -23.57
N GLY A 311 15.75 2.45 -23.88
CA GLY A 311 14.68 2.87 -22.98
C GLY A 311 13.50 1.92 -23.02
N GLY A 312 12.98 1.52 -21.85
CA GLY A 312 11.74 0.76 -21.75
C GLY A 312 11.88 -0.68 -22.23
N GLY A 313 12.49 -1.54 -21.42
CA GLY A 313 12.69 -2.95 -21.78
C GLY A 313 11.38 -3.67 -22.09
N GLY A 314 10.40 -3.52 -21.21
CA GLY A 314 9.01 -3.92 -21.46
C GLY A 314 8.27 -2.88 -22.30
N VAL A 315 8.17 -1.65 -21.80
CA VAL A 315 7.34 -0.57 -22.34
C VAL A 315 8.12 0.75 -22.47
N TYR A 316 8.09 1.37 -23.64
CA TYR A 316 8.54 2.74 -23.87
C TYR A 316 7.36 3.64 -24.29
N VAL A 317 7.19 4.77 -23.60
CA VAL A 317 6.13 5.75 -23.84
C VAL A 317 6.75 7.09 -24.22
N GLU A 318 6.57 7.53 -25.46
CA GLU A 318 7.17 8.77 -25.97
C GLU A 318 6.15 9.65 -26.68
N ASN A 319 6.21 10.97 -26.43
CA ASN A 319 5.56 12.09 -27.13
C ASN A 319 4.10 11.87 -27.62
N GLY A 320 3.14 12.64 -27.12
CA GLY A 320 1.75 12.50 -27.54
C GLY A 320 1.12 11.17 -27.13
N SER A 321 1.65 10.52 -26.10
CA SER A 321 1.36 9.13 -25.76
C SER A 321 0.88 8.95 -24.32
N THR A 322 0.03 7.95 -24.12
CA THR A 322 -0.46 7.51 -22.81
C THR A 322 -0.43 5.99 -22.73
N PHE A 323 0.12 5.45 -21.64
CA PHE A 323 0.00 4.05 -21.25
C PHE A 323 -0.68 3.97 -19.89
N ASP A 324 -1.88 3.40 -19.84
CA ASP A 324 -2.64 3.18 -18.61
C ASP A 324 -2.62 1.69 -18.22
N MET A 325 -1.93 1.37 -17.13
CA MET A 325 -1.83 0.04 -16.55
C MET A 325 -2.86 -0.12 -15.42
N ASN A 326 -4.00 -0.73 -15.74
CA ASN A 326 -5.08 -1.00 -14.80
C ASN A 326 -4.89 -2.34 -14.07
N ASP A 327 -4.38 -3.36 -14.76
CA ASP A 327 -3.95 -4.63 -14.16
C ASP A 327 -2.94 -5.35 -15.09
N GLY A 328 -2.45 -6.51 -14.67
CA GLY A 328 -1.49 -7.33 -15.41
C GLY A 328 -0.04 -7.19 -14.92
N VAL A 329 0.90 -7.80 -15.64
CA VAL A 329 2.30 -7.95 -15.17
C VAL A 329 3.32 -7.46 -16.21
N ILE A 330 4.24 -6.60 -15.79
CA ILE A 330 5.43 -6.21 -16.56
C ILE A 330 6.65 -6.78 -15.83
N SER A 331 7.25 -7.88 -16.31
CA SER A 331 8.26 -8.60 -15.52
C SER A 331 9.48 -9.12 -16.29
N ASN A 332 10.61 -9.25 -15.60
CA ASN A 332 11.86 -9.82 -16.15
C ASN A 332 12.35 -9.14 -17.45
N ASN A 333 11.91 -7.91 -17.75
CA ASN A 333 12.36 -7.15 -18.92
C ASN A 333 13.67 -6.42 -18.61
N LYS A 334 14.45 -6.12 -19.65
CA LYS A 334 15.80 -5.55 -19.55
C LYS A 334 15.95 -4.30 -20.41
N ALA A 335 16.62 -3.28 -19.90
CA ALA A 335 17.09 -2.15 -20.69
C ALA A 335 18.62 -1.99 -20.56
N ALA A 336 19.33 -1.93 -21.68
CA ALA A 336 20.71 -1.45 -21.75
C ALA A 336 20.70 0.09 -21.73
N GLY A 337 20.32 0.66 -20.58
CA GLY A 337 19.94 2.05 -20.42
C GLY A 337 18.89 2.26 -19.33
N MET A 338 17.78 2.91 -19.67
CA MET A 338 16.78 3.43 -18.73
C MET A 338 15.50 2.57 -18.72
N GLY A 339 14.88 2.41 -17.55
CA GLY A 339 13.52 1.83 -17.45
C GLY A 339 13.47 0.37 -17.86
N GLY A 340 13.95 -0.53 -16.99
CA GLY A 340 13.96 -1.97 -17.26
C GLY A 340 12.56 -2.51 -17.59
N GLY A 341 11.58 -2.18 -16.76
CA GLY A 341 10.16 -2.46 -17.02
C GLY A 341 9.54 -1.41 -17.94
N VAL A 342 9.48 -0.16 -17.49
CA VAL A 342 8.81 0.97 -18.16
C VAL A 342 9.73 2.18 -18.22
N ALA A 343 9.75 2.90 -19.35
CA ALA A 343 10.28 4.26 -19.45
C ALA A 343 9.26 5.20 -20.12
N ALA A 344 9.02 6.36 -19.52
CA ALA A 344 8.22 7.45 -20.10
C ALA A 344 9.12 8.66 -20.40
N PHE A 345 8.99 9.25 -21.59
CA PHE A 345 9.93 10.26 -22.10
C PHE A 345 9.21 11.31 -22.97
N ASP A 346 9.03 12.54 -22.49
CA ASP A 346 8.34 13.61 -23.25
C ASP A 346 9.27 14.47 -24.12
N ASN A 347 10.57 14.15 -24.13
CA ASN A 347 11.62 14.84 -24.90
C ASN A 347 11.81 16.35 -24.62
N PHE A 348 11.16 16.98 -23.64
CA PHE A 348 11.29 18.43 -23.38
C PHE A 348 12.76 18.87 -23.21
N VAL A 349 13.48 18.22 -22.29
CA VAL A 349 14.89 18.54 -21.99
C VAL A 349 15.84 18.16 -23.15
N THR A 350 15.48 17.15 -23.95
CA THR A 350 16.24 16.78 -25.15
C THR A 350 16.05 17.80 -26.27
N PHE A 351 14.82 18.27 -26.49
CA PHE A 351 14.43 19.13 -27.61
C PHE A 351 14.97 20.56 -27.48
N PHE A 352 14.89 21.15 -26.29
CA PHE A 352 15.52 22.45 -26.00
C PHE A 352 17.02 22.34 -25.67
N GLY A 353 17.54 21.12 -25.59
CA GLY A 353 18.90 20.81 -25.14
C GLY A 353 19.07 20.97 -23.64
N LYS A 354 20.18 20.44 -23.10
CA LYS A 354 20.59 20.58 -21.70
C LYS A 354 21.09 22.00 -21.37
N VAL A 355 20.35 23.04 -21.75
CA VAL A 355 20.53 24.41 -21.25
C VAL A 355 20.18 24.37 -19.75
N PRO A 356 21.12 24.67 -18.83
CA PRO A 356 20.81 24.67 -17.41
C PRO A 356 19.60 25.55 -17.08
N TYR A 357 18.73 25.10 -16.17
CA TYR A 357 17.54 25.84 -15.72
C TYR A 357 17.89 27.28 -15.30
N SER A 358 19.01 27.44 -14.60
CA SER A 358 19.61 28.71 -14.17
C SER A 358 20.16 29.60 -15.30
N SER A 359 20.14 29.14 -16.55
CA SER A 359 20.64 29.86 -17.74
C SER A 359 19.60 30.03 -18.86
N ALA A 360 18.50 29.27 -18.81
CA ALA A 360 17.33 29.49 -19.66
C ALA A 360 16.62 30.77 -19.19
N THR A 361 16.79 31.88 -19.91
CA THR A 361 16.41 33.21 -19.41
C THR A 361 14.90 33.44 -19.30
N GLY A 362 14.36 33.13 -18.12
CA GLY A 362 13.11 33.68 -17.59
C GLY A 362 11.82 32.91 -17.93
N GLN A 363 10.70 33.53 -17.53
CA GLN A 363 9.33 33.00 -17.50
C GLN A 363 8.85 32.27 -18.77
N TYR A 364 9.49 32.50 -19.92
CA TYR A 364 9.15 31.85 -21.19
C TYR A 364 9.44 30.35 -21.18
N TYR A 365 10.53 29.90 -20.53
CA TYR A 365 10.86 28.47 -20.42
C TYR A 365 9.85 27.73 -19.53
N GLU A 366 9.52 28.32 -18.37
CA GLU A 366 8.52 27.80 -17.43
C GLU A 366 7.12 27.79 -18.04
N ALA A 367 6.75 28.85 -18.78
CA ALA A 367 5.48 28.93 -19.50
C ALA A 367 5.38 27.86 -20.60
N ILE A 368 6.44 27.58 -21.34
CA ILE A 368 6.45 26.47 -22.30
C ILE A 368 6.38 25.12 -21.57
N PHE A 369 7.17 24.91 -20.52
CA PHE A 369 7.17 23.64 -19.78
C PHE A 369 5.79 23.32 -19.19
N SER A 370 5.13 24.29 -18.55
CA SER A 370 3.77 24.12 -18.02
C SER A 370 2.72 23.77 -19.09
N LYS A 371 3.03 24.01 -20.37
CA LYS A 371 2.21 23.68 -21.53
C LYS A 371 2.71 22.49 -22.35
N TRP A 372 3.93 22.00 -22.12
CA TRP A 372 4.49 20.87 -22.85
C TRP A 372 3.66 19.58 -22.69
N PRO A 373 3.16 19.22 -21.49
CA PRO A 373 2.23 18.10 -21.31
C PRO A 373 0.91 18.21 -22.06
N GLU A 374 0.47 19.41 -22.45
CA GLU A 374 -0.76 19.61 -23.25
C GLU A 374 -0.53 19.29 -24.74
N PHE A 375 0.70 19.44 -25.23
CA PHE A 375 1.06 19.19 -26.64
C PHE A 375 1.65 17.78 -26.85
N TYR A 376 2.65 17.43 -26.05
CA TYR A 376 3.49 16.24 -26.21
C TYR A 376 3.56 15.39 -24.91
N PRO A 377 2.42 14.95 -24.35
CA PRO A 377 2.40 14.11 -23.15
C PRO A 377 3.21 12.82 -23.35
N ALA A 378 3.90 12.35 -22.31
CA ALA A 378 4.38 10.98 -22.21
C ALA A 378 3.90 10.40 -20.87
N ALA A 379 2.63 10.02 -20.84
CA ALA A 379 1.94 9.65 -19.60
C ALA A 379 2.04 8.15 -19.31
N PHE A 380 2.38 7.80 -18.07
CA PHE A 380 2.28 6.43 -17.56
C PHE A 380 1.49 6.43 -16.25
N THR A 381 0.36 5.73 -16.24
CA THR A 381 -0.51 5.61 -15.07
C THR A 381 -0.52 4.16 -14.59
N MET A 382 -0.10 3.90 -13.35
CA MET A 382 -0.22 2.57 -12.72
C MET A 382 -1.38 2.57 -11.72
N ASN A 383 -2.52 2.00 -12.12
CA ASN A 383 -3.75 1.87 -11.31
C ASN A 383 -3.91 0.48 -10.67
N GLY A 384 -3.00 -0.46 -10.96
CA GLY A 384 -3.00 -1.83 -10.45
C GLY A 384 -1.90 -2.67 -11.09
N GLY A 385 -2.02 -4.00 -11.00
CA GLY A 385 -1.04 -4.93 -11.56
C GLY A 385 0.31 -4.94 -10.84
N SER A 386 1.37 -5.39 -11.51
CA SER A 386 2.71 -5.53 -10.93
C SER A 386 3.86 -5.32 -11.92
N ILE A 387 4.93 -4.65 -11.47
CA ILE A 387 6.18 -4.43 -12.19
C ILE A 387 7.29 -5.16 -11.43
N VAL A 388 7.74 -6.32 -11.92
CA VAL A 388 8.49 -7.31 -11.11
C VAL A 388 9.79 -7.80 -11.76
N GLY A 389 10.92 -7.72 -11.05
CA GLY A 389 12.18 -8.35 -11.46
C GLY A 389 12.80 -7.80 -12.75
N ASN A 390 12.42 -6.58 -13.18
CA ASN A 390 12.98 -5.94 -14.36
C ASN A 390 14.35 -5.30 -14.05
N LYS A 391 15.20 -5.10 -15.07
CA LYS A 391 16.56 -4.58 -14.90
C LYS A 391 16.93 -3.42 -15.83
N ALA A 392 17.46 -2.34 -15.27
CA ALA A 392 18.14 -1.26 -15.99
C ALA A 392 19.67 -1.39 -15.83
N GLU A 393 20.38 -1.59 -16.94
CA GLU A 393 21.83 -1.79 -16.99
C GLU A 393 22.61 -0.54 -17.39
N GLY A 394 23.77 -0.35 -16.77
CA GLY A 394 24.67 0.76 -17.05
C GLY A 394 25.55 0.50 -18.27
N ASP A 395 25.61 1.47 -19.18
CA ASP A 395 26.37 1.43 -20.44
C ASP A 395 27.82 1.98 -20.33
N GLY A 396 28.19 2.50 -19.15
CA GLY A 396 29.46 3.18 -18.92
C GLY A 396 29.49 4.66 -19.33
N VAL A 397 28.43 5.19 -19.93
CA VAL A 397 28.29 6.59 -20.34
C VAL A 397 27.75 7.44 -19.17
N VAL A 398 28.14 8.72 -19.07
CA VAL A 398 27.73 9.61 -17.97
C VAL A 398 26.38 10.30 -18.28
N ASN A 399 25.32 9.50 -18.21
CA ASN A 399 23.92 9.88 -18.39
C ASN A 399 23.02 9.07 -17.42
N ASP A 400 21.71 9.10 -17.57
CA ASP A 400 20.77 8.31 -16.76
C ASP A 400 20.67 6.81 -17.16
N GLY A 401 21.58 6.29 -17.98
CA GLY A 401 21.68 4.86 -18.29
C GLY A 401 22.02 4.03 -17.04
N GLY A 402 21.30 2.93 -16.82
CA GLY A 402 21.35 2.16 -15.57
C GLY A 402 20.38 2.65 -14.48
N CYS A 403 19.46 3.57 -14.79
CA CYS A 403 18.47 4.09 -13.83
C CYS A 403 17.03 3.62 -14.12
N GLY A 404 16.24 3.46 -13.05
CA GLY A 404 14.83 3.03 -13.14
C GLY A 404 14.72 1.55 -13.48
N GLY A 405 14.98 0.65 -12.53
CA GLY A 405 14.89 -0.80 -12.76
C GLY A 405 13.47 -1.22 -13.14
N GLY A 406 12.48 -0.84 -12.33
CA GLY A 406 11.06 -0.98 -12.64
C GLY A 406 10.57 0.12 -13.57
N VAL A 407 10.56 1.37 -13.10
CA VAL A 407 10.02 2.54 -13.83
C VAL A 407 11.07 3.65 -13.95
N TYR A 408 11.19 4.24 -15.15
CA TYR A 408 11.95 5.46 -15.42
C TYR A 408 11.02 6.58 -15.89
N SER A 409 11.15 7.79 -15.32
CA SER A 409 10.42 8.98 -15.73
C SER A 409 11.34 10.10 -16.23
N ALA A 410 11.16 10.48 -17.49
CA ALA A 410 11.47 11.80 -18.03
C ALA A 410 10.17 12.46 -18.53
N SER A 411 9.16 12.52 -17.67
CA SER A 411 7.98 13.37 -17.83
C SER A 411 7.36 13.75 -16.49
N SER A 412 6.49 14.77 -16.47
CA SER A 412 5.66 15.13 -15.31
C SER A 412 4.29 14.44 -15.29
N LEU A 413 4.04 13.50 -16.22
CA LEU A 413 2.80 12.72 -16.33
C LEU A 413 2.94 11.26 -15.89
N VAL A 414 3.89 10.95 -15.00
CA VAL A 414 4.05 9.61 -14.43
C VAL A 414 3.39 9.56 -13.04
N THR A 415 2.42 8.66 -12.89
CA THR A 415 1.57 8.55 -11.69
C THR A 415 1.39 7.10 -11.27
N LEU A 416 1.71 6.78 -10.00
CA LEU A 416 1.60 5.46 -9.42
C LEU A 416 0.51 5.45 -8.32
N ASN A 417 -0.69 4.98 -8.67
CA ASN A 417 -1.87 5.00 -7.81
C ASN A 417 -2.04 3.71 -6.98
N ALA A 418 -1.66 2.55 -7.53
CA ALA A 418 -1.76 1.25 -6.86
C ALA A 418 -0.90 0.17 -7.54
N GLY A 419 -0.76 -0.99 -6.90
CA GLY A 419 -0.09 -2.18 -7.42
C GLY A 419 1.20 -2.52 -6.66
N LEU A 420 2.06 -3.31 -7.30
CA LEU A 420 3.30 -3.81 -6.72
C LEU A 420 4.51 -3.51 -7.62
N ILE A 421 5.57 -2.93 -7.07
CA ILE A 421 6.87 -2.75 -7.74
C ILE A 421 7.91 -3.54 -6.93
N ASP A 422 8.26 -4.74 -7.40
CA ASP A 422 8.96 -5.76 -6.61
C ASP A 422 10.24 -6.30 -7.29
N GLY A 423 11.33 -6.41 -6.53
CA GLY A 423 12.54 -7.13 -6.97
C GLY A 423 13.29 -6.53 -8.18
N ASN A 424 12.96 -5.32 -8.62
CA ASN A 424 13.58 -4.68 -9.79
C ASN A 424 14.98 -4.15 -9.43
N THR A 425 15.89 -4.13 -10.41
CA THR A 425 17.30 -3.76 -10.21
C THR A 425 17.74 -2.64 -11.15
N ALA A 426 18.43 -1.64 -10.62
CA ALA A 426 19.09 -0.58 -11.38
C ALA A 426 20.59 -0.59 -11.09
N ASP A 427 21.45 -0.66 -12.12
CA ASP A 427 22.91 -0.62 -11.93
C ASP A 427 23.38 0.73 -11.33
N ARG A 428 22.56 1.80 -11.38
CA ARG A 428 22.84 3.11 -10.80
C ARG A 428 21.78 3.58 -9.79
N GLN A 429 20.68 4.19 -10.24
CA GLN A 429 19.72 4.84 -9.33
C GLN A 429 18.27 4.46 -9.58
N GLY A 430 17.48 4.36 -8.50
CA GLY A 430 16.05 4.05 -8.57
C GLY A 430 15.78 2.61 -8.99
N GLY A 431 15.93 1.66 -8.08
CA GLY A 431 15.68 0.24 -8.36
C GLY A 431 14.22 -0.01 -8.74
N GLY A 432 13.29 0.45 -7.88
CA GLY A 432 11.86 0.42 -8.16
C GLY A 432 11.44 1.49 -9.17
N ALA A 433 11.69 2.76 -8.85
CA ALA A 433 11.36 3.90 -9.69
C ALA A 433 12.46 4.97 -9.71
N TYR A 434 12.62 5.66 -10.84
CA TYR A 434 13.56 6.78 -11.01
C TYR A 434 12.93 7.99 -11.69
N VAL A 435 13.28 9.20 -11.24
CA VAL A 435 12.97 10.47 -11.90
C VAL A 435 14.25 11.08 -12.46
N GLY A 436 14.27 11.30 -13.78
CA GLY A 436 15.33 12.02 -14.49
C GLY A 436 15.39 13.50 -14.14
N SER A 437 16.08 14.29 -14.96
CA SER A 437 16.37 15.71 -14.70
C SER A 437 15.14 16.57 -14.35
N VAL A 438 15.37 17.66 -13.61
CA VAL A 438 14.40 18.77 -13.53
C VAL A 438 13.96 19.23 -14.93
N PRO A 439 12.68 19.63 -15.12
CA PRO A 439 11.67 19.89 -14.09
C PRO A 439 10.63 18.75 -13.95
N TYR A 440 11.02 17.50 -14.25
CA TYR A 440 10.11 16.35 -14.20
C TYR A 440 9.63 15.96 -12.80
N VAL A 441 8.43 15.38 -12.72
CA VAL A 441 7.75 15.03 -11.47
C VAL A 441 7.16 13.62 -11.52
N LEU A 442 7.53 12.77 -10.56
CA LEU A 442 6.82 11.53 -10.25
C LEU A 442 5.79 11.78 -9.15
N ASN A 443 4.57 11.28 -9.34
CA ASN A 443 3.52 11.28 -8.32
C ASN A 443 3.22 9.84 -7.89
N ALA A 444 3.09 9.60 -6.59
CA ALA A 444 2.57 8.33 -6.07
C ALA A 444 1.66 8.55 -4.87
N TYR A 445 0.70 7.65 -4.65
CA TYR A 445 -0.33 7.79 -3.63
C TYR A 445 -0.56 6.50 -2.85
N ASP A 446 -0.92 6.64 -1.56
CA ASP A 446 -1.22 5.54 -0.65
C ASP A 446 -0.12 4.46 -0.68
N VAL A 447 1.15 4.88 -0.52
CA VAL A 447 2.34 4.07 -0.85
C VAL A 447 3.12 3.59 0.38
N VAL A 448 3.57 2.34 0.35
CA VAL A 448 4.58 1.78 1.25
C VAL A 448 5.88 1.53 0.47
N VAL A 449 7.01 1.97 1.02
CA VAL A 449 8.36 1.73 0.50
C VAL A 449 9.17 1.03 1.59
N THR A 450 9.41 -0.27 1.45
CA THR A 450 10.00 -1.13 2.49
C THR A 450 10.90 -2.21 1.89
N SER A 451 11.88 -2.71 2.64
CA SER A 451 12.74 -3.83 2.22
C SER A 451 13.53 -3.60 0.91
N ASN A 452 13.76 -2.34 0.51
CA ASN A 452 14.58 -2.01 -0.66
C ASN A 452 16.05 -1.75 -0.26
N HIS A 453 16.98 -2.08 -1.16
CA HIS A 453 18.42 -2.06 -0.90
C HIS A 453 19.16 -0.97 -1.69
N ALA A 454 20.08 -0.25 -1.04
CA ALA A 454 21.04 0.63 -1.70
C ALA A 454 22.50 0.26 -1.36
N SER A 455 23.33 0.01 -2.38
CA SER A 455 24.75 -0.30 -2.14
C SER A 455 25.62 0.92 -1.77
N VAL A 456 25.06 2.14 -1.79
CA VAL A 456 25.72 3.38 -1.34
C VAL A 456 24.85 4.14 -0.33
N ILE A 457 23.75 4.79 -0.76
CA ILE A 457 22.89 5.62 0.10
C ILE A 457 21.41 5.59 -0.30
N GLY A 458 20.50 5.68 0.67
CA GLY A 458 19.05 5.80 0.43
C GLY A 458 18.44 4.48 -0.01
N GLY A 459 18.28 3.51 0.90
CA GLY A 459 17.66 2.22 0.59
C GLY A 459 16.21 2.39 0.14
N GLY A 460 15.41 3.10 0.93
CA GLY A 460 14.03 3.46 0.56
C GLY A 460 13.99 4.50 -0.55
N ALA A 461 14.57 5.68 -0.30
CA ALA A 461 14.61 6.77 -1.28
C ALA A 461 15.93 7.57 -1.28
N TRP A 462 16.34 8.05 -2.45
CA TRP A 462 17.47 8.97 -2.65
C TRP A 462 17.09 10.16 -3.55
N PHE A 463 17.48 11.36 -3.12
CA PHE A 463 17.30 12.63 -3.84
C PHE A 463 18.64 13.32 -4.06
N CYS A 464 18.91 13.74 -5.30
CA CYS A 464 20.08 14.55 -5.63
C CYS A 464 19.86 16.04 -5.27
N PRO A 465 20.88 16.91 -5.41
CA PRO A 465 20.80 18.34 -5.12
C PRO A 465 19.70 19.12 -5.87
N THR A 466 19.31 18.71 -7.08
CA THR A 466 18.16 19.27 -7.81
C THR A 466 16.84 18.57 -7.48
N GLY A 467 16.89 17.48 -6.73
CA GLY A 467 15.77 16.58 -6.49
C GLY A 467 14.89 17.00 -5.31
N LYS A 468 13.66 17.43 -5.60
CA LYS A 468 12.67 17.79 -4.57
C LYS A 468 12.04 16.54 -3.97
N ALA A 469 12.05 16.45 -2.64
CA ALA A 469 11.37 15.40 -1.88
C ALA A 469 10.13 15.98 -1.19
N ALA A 470 8.95 15.39 -1.41
CA ALA A 470 7.72 15.83 -0.76
C ALA A 470 6.86 14.64 -0.31
N PHE A 471 7.03 14.21 0.94
CA PHE A 471 6.30 13.08 1.54
C PHE A 471 5.22 13.59 2.49
N SER A 472 3.96 13.37 2.12
CA SER A 472 2.78 13.79 2.87
C SER A 472 2.21 12.65 3.71
N VAL A 473 1.36 12.98 4.69
CA VAL A 473 0.52 12.01 5.42
C VAL A 473 -0.80 11.72 4.69
N ASN A 474 -1.40 12.75 4.06
CA ASN A 474 -2.67 12.65 3.32
C ASN A 474 -2.45 11.95 1.97
N ASN A 475 -3.14 10.82 1.75
CA ASN A 475 -2.82 9.85 0.70
C ASN A 475 -1.34 9.48 0.62
N GLY A 476 -0.68 9.43 1.78
CA GLY A 476 0.75 9.61 1.96
C GLY A 476 1.67 8.45 1.64
N ALA A 477 2.89 8.56 2.17
CA ALA A 477 3.91 7.52 2.15
C ALA A 477 4.16 6.93 3.54
N ALA A 478 4.58 5.67 3.56
CA ALA A 478 5.31 5.06 4.68
C ALA A 478 6.62 4.52 4.13
N VAL A 479 7.76 5.08 4.56
CA VAL A 479 9.10 4.65 4.15
C VAL A 479 9.83 4.14 5.38
N TYR A 480 9.98 2.82 5.50
CA TYR A 480 10.57 2.17 6.68
C TYR A 480 11.12 0.79 6.31
N GLY A 481 12.08 0.29 7.09
CA GLY A 481 12.57 -1.09 6.95
C GLY A 481 13.31 -1.36 5.64
N ASN A 482 13.85 -0.33 5.00
CA ASN A 482 14.82 -0.45 3.90
C ASN A 482 16.25 -0.50 4.46
N ASP A 483 17.24 -0.79 3.61
CA ASP A 483 18.65 -0.82 4.03
C ASP A 483 19.62 -0.15 3.03
N ALA A 484 20.67 0.49 3.54
CA ALA A 484 21.72 1.12 2.75
C ALA A 484 23.10 0.80 3.34
N GLN A 485 24.05 0.36 2.50
CA GLN A 485 25.37 -0.07 2.98
C GLN A 485 26.20 1.09 3.57
N GLY A 486 26.14 2.28 2.97
CA GLY A 486 26.91 3.44 3.40
C GLY A 486 26.20 4.26 4.47
N ALA A 487 25.10 4.93 4.12
CA ALA A 487 24.30 5.76 5.03
C ALA A 487 22.84 5.85 4.57
N ALA A 488 21.94 6.30 5.45
CA ALA A 488 20.54 6.56 5.15
C ALA A 488 19.77 5.33 4.61
N ASP A 489 19.50 4.37 5.49
CA ASP A 489 18.68 3.18 5.19
C ASP A 489 17.34 3.53 4.53
N ASP A 490 16.58 4.49 5.07
CA ASP A 490 15.23 4.80 4.57
C ASP A 490 15.19 6.01 3.64
N VAL A 491 15.79 7.16 3.97
CA VAL A 491 15.75 8.37 3.12
C VAL A 491 17.06 9.15 3.11
N ALA A 492 17.64 9.33 1.92
CA ALA A 492 18.78 10.21 1.65
C ALA A 492 18.34 11.44 0.85
N ALA A 493 18.65 12.65 1.33
CA ALA A 493 18.50 13.89 0.56
C ALA A 493 19.83 14.64 0.51
N VAL A 494 20.43 14.70 -0.69
CA VAL A 494 21.67 15.42 -0.97
C VAL A 494 21.34 16.86 -1.36
N ARG A 495 22.11 17.83 -0.89
CA ARG A 495 21.92 19.27 -1.16
C ARG A 495 23.24 19.97 -1.44
N MET A 496 23.21 21.04 -2.21
CA MET A 496 24.39 21.86 -2.57
C MET A 496 24.05 23.35 -2.49
N ALA A 497 25.04 24.16 -2.13
CA ALA A 497 24.88 25.60 -2.03
C ALA A 497 24.60 26.22 -3.42
N GLY A 498 23.45 26.89 -3.56
CA GLY A 498 23.00 27.49 -4.81
C GLY A 498 21.89 26.70 -5.54
N GLU A 499 21.55 25.50 -5.06
CA GLU A 499 20.37 24.77 -5.52
C GLU A 499 19.12 25.14 -4.71
N GLU A 500 17.96 25.18 -5.37
CA GLU A 500 16.68 25.59 -4.76
C GLU A 500 15.77 24.40 -4.36
N ALA A 501 16.21 23.16 -4.56
CA ALA A 501 15.39 21.98 -4.30
C ALA A 501 15.25 21.68 -2.80
N THR A 502 14.01 21.51 -2.36
CA THR A 502 13.67 21.36 -0.93
C THR A 502 13.26 19.94 -0.53
N THR A 503 13.34 19.69 0.77
CA THR A 503 12.92 18.46 1.45
C THR A 503 11.74 18.77 2.37
N THR A 504 10.59 18.15 2.12
CA THR A 504 9.46 18.09 3.05
C THR A 504 9.13 16.63 3.32
N ILE A 505 9.23 16.20 4.58
CA ILE A 505 8.95 14.83 5.02
C ILE A 505 8.08 14.91 6.28
N SER A 506 6.90 14.30 6.23
CA SER A 506 6.01 14.25 7.39
C SER A 506 6.57 13.37 8.51
N ASP A 507 6.36 13.81 9.75
CA ASP A 507 6.66 13.02 10.95
C ASP A 507 5.71 11.82 11.14
N ARG A 508 4.60 11.79 10.38
CA ARG A 508 3.64 10.68 10.34
C ARG A 508 3.60 10.03 8.96
N MET A 509 3.59 8.69 8.99
CA MET A 509 3.43 7.84 7.82
C MET A 509 1.97 7.78 7.34
N LEU A 510 1.76 7.19 6.17
CA LEU A 510 0.45 6.74 5.68
C LEU A 510 -0.38 6.10 6.82
N GLY A 511 -1.62 6.56 6.98
CA GLY A 511 -2.53 6.14 8.06
C GLY A 511 -2.38 6.94 9.37
N GLY A 512 -1.30 7.68 9.58
CA GLY A 512 -1.14 8.58 10.74
C GLY A 512 -0.29 8.04 11.90
N GLY A 513 0.33 6.86 11.76
CA GLY A 513 1.35 6.40 12.71
C GLY A 513 2.64 7.22 12.61
N ALA A 514 3.28 7.49 13.75
CA ALA A 514 4.56 8.21 13.76
C ALA A 514 5.67 7.41 13.05
N ALA A 515 6.47 8.09 12.22
CA ALA A 515 7.59 7.50 11.49
C ALA A 515 8.84 7.31 12.37
N ASN A 516 8.99 8.14 13.42
CA ASN A 516 10.14 8.18 14.32
C ASN A 516 11.47 8.26 13.54
N TRP A 517 11.71 9.40 12.90
CA TRP A 517 12.92 9.64 12.13
C TRP A 517 14.13 9.85 13.05
N TYR A 518 15.25 9.20 12.70
CA TYR A 518 16.56 9.40 13.33
C TYR A 518 17.63 9.63 12.26
N LYS A 519 18.70 10.32 12.63
CA LYS A 519 19.92 10.38 11.81
C LYS A 519 20.55 9.00 11.68
N ASP A 520 21.02 8.69 10.48
CA ASP A 520 21.61 7.39 10.15
C ASP A 520 22.82 7.56 9.23
N GLY A 521 24.00 7.72 9.85
CA GLY A 521 25.21 8.13 9.17
C GLY A 521 25.18 9.60 8.78
N GLY A 522 25.98 9.94 7.77
CA GLY A 522 26.06 11.26 7.18
C GLY A 522 26.34 11.17 5.69
N ILE A 523 26.22 12.30 4.99
CA ILE A 523 26.47 12.39 3.55
C ILE A 523 27.41 13.57 3.29
N LEU A 524 28.57 13.28 2.73
CA LEU A 524 29.50 14.26 2.18
C LEU A 524 29.10 14.57 0.73
N VAL A 525 29.37 15.79 0.26
CA VAL A 525 29.03 16.21 -1.11
C VAL A 525 30.28 16.68 -1.87
N PRO A 526 31.26 15.79 -2.13
CA PRO A 526 32.40 16.09 -3.00
C PRO A 526 31.96 16.22 -4.48
N HIS A 527 30.78 15.70 -4.81
CA HIS A 527 30.13 15.78 -6.12
C HIS A 527 28.61 15.61 -5.96
N VAL A 528 27.86 15.95 -7.01
CA VAL A 528 26.38 16.00 -7.02
C VAL A 528 25.68 14.73 -6.52
N LEU A 529 26.26 13.54 -6.63
CA LEU A 529 25.57 12.30 -6.22
C LEU A 529 25.53 12.06 -4.70
N GLY A 530 26.33 12.81 -3.92
CA GLY A 530 26.61 12.54 -2.50
C GLY A 530 27.39 11.25 -2.27
N GLU A 531 28.18 11.16 -1.20
CA GLU A 531 28.86 9.94 -0.74
C GLU A 531 28.66 9.77 0.77
N PRO A 532 28.72 8.54 1.32
CA PRO A 532 28.66 8.32 2.77
C PRO A 532 29.77 9.07 3.50
N ASP A 533 29.43 9.66 4.65
CA ASP A 533 30.42 10.14 5.62
C ASP A 533 30.92 8.96 6.48
N PRO A 534 32.19 8.55 6.39
CA PRO A 534 32.71 7.40 7.12
C PRO A 534 32.90 7.66 8.63
N ASP A 535 32.94 8.92 9.05
CA ASP A 535 33.11 9.31 10.46
C ASP A 535 31.76 9.54 11.17
N ALA A 536 30.64 9.56 10.41
CA ALA A 536 29.30 9.76 10.95
C ALA A 536 28.65 8.43 11.40
N PRO A 537 28.16 8.33 12.66
CA PRO A 537 27.58 7.09 13.17
C PRO A 537 26.26 6.73 12.51
N ARG A 538 26.12 5.45 12.11
CA ARG A 538 24.85 4.83 11.72
C ARG A 538 23.88 4.78 12.91
N TYR A 539 22.60 4.63 12.62
CA TYR A 539 21.58 4.35 13.65
C TYR A 539 21.86 2.98 14.30
N ASP A 540 21.81 2.93 15.64
CA ASP A 540 21.95 1.69 16.42
C ASP A 540 20.79 1.57 17.42
N PRO A 541 19.88 0.57 17.31
CA PRO A 541 18.75 0.43 18.22
C PRO A 541 19.15 0.17 19.69
N ALA A 542 20.41 -0.18 19.99
CA ALA A 542 20.92 -0.28 21.36
C ALA A 542 21.51 1.05 21.90
N SER A 543 21.68 2.07 21.05
CA SER A 543 22.35 3.32 21.40
C SER A 543 21.42 4.39 21.98
N SER A 544 21.77 4.92 23.15
CA SER A 544 21.15 6.11 23.72
C SER A 544 21.60 7.43 23.06
N SER A 545 22.45 7.36 22.03
CA SER A 545 23.02 8.53 21.33
C SER A 545 22.42 8.76 19.93
N ASN A 546 21.41 7.98 19.53
CA ASN A 546 20.66 8.25 18.30
C ASN A 546 20.03 9.64 18.32
N VAL A 547 20.22 10.42 17.25
CA VAL A 547 19.71 11.79 17.15
C VAL A 547 18.35 11.77 16.44
N PRO A 548 17.22 12.06 17.12
CA PRO A 548 15.92 12.14 16.47
C PRO A 548 15.85 13.36 15.54
N VAL A 549 15.00 13.27 14.53
CA VAL A 549 14.73 14.34 13.56
C VAL A 549 13.20 14.48 13.43
N SER A 550 12.71 15.71 13.31
CA SER A 550 11.28 15.98 13.07
C SER A 550 11.08 17.34 12.41
N GLY A 551 9.86 17.62 11.95
CA GLY A 551 9.47 18.93 11.41
C GLY A 551 10.15 19.30 10.09
N ILE A 552 10.54 18.30 9.27
CA ILE A 552 11.23 18.52 8.00
C ILE A 552 10.25 19.14 6.99
N SER A 553 10.29 20.47 6.84
CA SER A 553 9.42 21.22 5.94
C SER A 553 10.21 22.25 5.14
N GLU A 554 10.16 22.13 3.81
CA GLU A 554 10.82 23.01 2.83
C GLU A 554 12.33 23.24 3.07
N SER A 555 12.99 22.31 3.75
CA SER A 555 14.39 22.43 4.16
C SER A 555 15.36 22.19 3.00
N THR A 556 16.46 22.95 2.97
CA THR A 556 17.60 22.78 2.07
C THR A 556 18.79 22.06 2.75
N ASP A 557 18.56 21.44 3.90
CA ASP A 557 19.56 20.66 4.64
C ASP A 557 19.79 19.26 4.04
N ILE A 558 20.98 18.72 4.27
CA ILE A 558 21.32 17.33 3.94
C ILE A 558 20.69 16.40 4.98
N PHE A 559 19.95 15.38 4.51
CA PHE A 559 19.33 14.38 5.38
C PHE A 559 19.82 12.96 5.07
N ALA A 560 20.13 12.22 6.12
CA ALA A 560 20.42 10.79 6.10
C ALA A 560 19.59 10.15 7.21
N LEU A 561 18.51 9.45 6.86
CA LEU A 561 17.43 9.11 7.78
C LEU A 561 17.13 7.61 7.87
N LYS A 562 16.86 7.17 9.09
CA LYS A 562 16.21 5.90 9.45
C LYS A 562 14.81 6.17 10.01
N ALA A 563 13.81 5.43 9.56
CA ALA A 563 12.50 5.36 10.20
C ALA A 563 12.45 4.20 11.21
N THR A 564 11.75 4.43 12.32
CA THR A 564 11.57 3.45 13.41
C THR A 564 10.11 3.42 13.93
N PRO A 565 9.11 3.25 13.05
CA PRO A 565 7.71 3.21 13.44
C PRO A 565 7.40 2.01 14.35
N THR A 566 6.35 2.12 15.16
CA THR A 566 5.86 0.99 15.96
C THR A 566 5.23 -0.09 15.06
N PRO A 567 5.17 -1.37 15.49
CA PRO A 567 4.46 -2.41 14.74
C PRO A 567 3.01 -2.05 14.42
N ALA A 568 2.30 -1.40 15.35
CA ALA A 568 0.94 -0.91 15.11
C ALA A 568 0.85 0.17 14.03
N ALA A 569 1.86 1.05 13.92
CA ALA A 569 1.96 2.03 12.85
C ALA A 569 2.32 1.39 11.49
N ILE A 570 3.16 0.36 11.47
CA ILE A 570 3.45 -0.47 10.29
C ILE A 570 2.17 -1.18 9.82
N ASP A 571 1.51 -1.92 10.70
CA ASP A 571 0.26 -2.63 10.43
C ASP A 571 -0.84 -1.69 9.94
N LEU A 572 -0.89 -0.45 10.43
CA LEU A 572 -1.81 0.58 9.96
C LEU A 572 -1.45 1.03 8.55
N ALA A 573 -0.20 1.46 8.31
CA ALA A 573 0.27 1.90 7.00
C ALA A 573 0.05 0.83 5.91
N GLN A 574 0.42 -0.42 6.19
CA GLN A 574 0.19 -1.55 5.28
C GLN A 574 -1.30 -1.77 5.01
N SER A 575 -2.17 -1.65 6.03
CA SER A 575 -3.63 -1.77 5.85
C SER A 575 -4.29 -0.59 5.10
N LYS A 576 -3.56 0.49 4.83
CA LYS A 576 -4.00 1.64 4.01
C LYS A 576 -3.31 1.70 2.65
N ALA A 577 -2.28 0.89 2.43
CA ALA A 577 -1.49 0.90 1.21
C ALA A 577 -2.29 0.40 -0.01
N LYS A 578 -2.10 1.07 -1.13
CA LYS A 578 -2.53 0.62 -2.47
C LYS A 578 -1.34 0.29 -3.35
N LEU A 579 -0.24 1.03 -3.19
CA LEU A 579 1.03 0.82 -3.87
C LEU A 579 2.06 0.29 -2.88
N THR A 580 2.79 -0.76 -3.25
CA THR A 580 3.96 -1.24 -2.50
C THR A 580 5.20 -1.25 -3.40
N ILE A 581 6.28 -0.65 -2.93
CA ILE A 581 7.60 -0.66 -3.59
C ILE A 581 8.56 -1.42 -2.66
N THR A 582 8.97 -2.63 -3.05
CA THR A 582 9.68 -3.57 -2.14
C THR A 582 10.74 -4.43 -2.83
N ASN A 583 11.74 -4.88 -2.08
CA ASN A 583 12.83 -5.76 -2.54
C ASN A 583 13.63 -5.24 -3.76
N ASN A 584 13.47 -3.98 -4.15
CA ASN A 584 14.19 -3.40 -5.28
C ASN A 584 15.61 -2.98 -4.87
N SER A 585 16.55 -3.00 -5.82
CA SER A 585 17.98 -2.77 -5.56
C SER A 585 18.58 -1.72 -6.51
N ALA A 586 19.41 -0.83 -5.96
CA ALA A 586 20.20 0.15 -6.72
C ALA A 586 21.53 0.47 -6.03
N ALA A 587 22.38 1.28 -6.66
CA ALA A 587 23.48 1.93 -5.94
C ALA A 587 22.96 3.07 -5.05
N ARG A 588 21.98 3.84 -5.50
CA ARG A 588 21.29 4.88 -4.70
C ARG A 588 19.79 4.89 -4.96
N GLY A 589 18.97 4.98 -3.92
CA GLY A 589 17.52 4.93 -4.08
C GLY A 589 17.07 3.53 -4.48
N GLY A 590 17.18 2.55 -3.58
CA GLY A 590 16.75 1.17 -3.85
C GLY A 590 15.28 1.11 -4.28
N GLY A 591 14.40 1.72 -3.49
CA GLY A 591 13.00 1.93 -3.87
C GLY A 591 12.85 3.05 -4.90
N ILE A 592 13.22 4.28 -4.55
CA ILE A 592 13.03 5.49 -5.38
C ILE A 592 14.34 6.29 -5.50
N GLY A 593 14.75 6.62 -6.73
CA GLY A 593 15.82 7.61 -7.00
C GLY A 593 15.26 8.84 -7.71
N SER A 594 15.80 10.04 -7.43
CA SER A 594 15.24 11.28 -8.00
C SER A 594 16.28 12.38 -8.25
N ASN A 595 16.47 12.72 -9.53
CA ASN A 595 17.08 13.99 -9.96
C ASN A 595 16.05 15.12 -10.08
N GLY A 596 14.81 14.77 -10.44
CA GLY A 596 13.64 15.64 -10.49
C GLY A 596 12.87 15.65 -9.17
N ALA A 597 11.58 15.98 -9.21
CA ALA A 597 10.73 15.92 -8.01
C ALA A 597 10.07 14.54 -7.86
N SER A 598 9.99 14.04 -6.62
CA SER A 598 9.06 12.96 -6.26
C SER A 598 8.08 13.44 -5.19
N THR A 599 6.80 13.37 -5.52
CA THR A 599 5.68 13.74 -4.65
C THR A 599 4.97 12.47 -4.21
N LEU A 600 5.05 12.13 -2.93
CA LEU A 600 4.35 10.98 -2.34
C LEU A 600 3.21 11.49 -1.46
N GLY A 601 1.98 11.34 -1.94
CA GLY A 601 0.76 11.88 -1.32
C GLY A 601 0.42 13.31 -1.74
N LYS A 602 -0.61 13.87 -1.09
CA LYS A 602 -1.16 15.19 -1.41
C LYS A 602 -0.52 16.28 -0.56
N VAL A 603 0.49 16.93 -1.15
CA VAL A 603 1.12 18.14 -0.61
C VAL A 603 0.12 19.29 -0.44
N ASN A 604 0.43 20.22 0.47
CA ASN A 604 -0.35 21.42 0.78
C ASN A 604 -1.78 21.18 1.30
N VAL A 605 -2.17 19.93 1.55
CA VAL A 605 -3.41 19.57 2.25
C VAL A 605 -3.17 19.64 3.77
N HIS A 606 -4.03 20.36 4.49
CA HIS A 606 -3.97 20.45 5.95
C HIS A 606 -4.03 19.09 6.64
N THR A 607 -3.59 19.02 7.89
CA THR A 607 -3.65 17.81 8.73
C THR A 607 -4.70 17.95 9.82
N LYS A 608 -5.20 16.82 10.34
CA LYS A 608 -6.07 16.81 11.53
C LYS A 608 -5.20 16.86 12.78
N LYS A 609 -5.68 17.54 13.83
CA LYS A 609 -5.17 17.41 15.19
C LYS A 609 -6.26 16.89 16.13
N VAL A 610 -5.84 16.12 17.12
CA VAL A 610 -6.69 15.54 18.16
C VAL A 610 -6.25 16.14 19.49
N VAL A 611 -7.05 17.09 20.01
CA VAL A 611 -6.84 17.67 21.34
C VAL A 611 -7.45 16.75 22.38
N VAL A 612 -6.71 16.45 23.44
CA VAL A 612 -7.18 15.65 24.57
C VAL A 612 -7.12 16.46 25.85
N LYS A 613 -8.22 16.42 26.61
CA LYS A 613 -8.34 17.00 27.94
C LYS A 613 -8.83 15.96 28.93
N LYS A 614 -8.12 15.79 30.04
CA LYS A 614 -8.55 14.98 31.19
C LYS A 614 -9.19 15.88 32.24
N VAL A 615 -10.31 15.42 32.80
CA VAL A 615 -11.10 16.07 33.84
C VAL A 615 -11.32 15.08 34.98
N TRP A 616 -11.15 15.55 36.21
CA TRP A 616 -11.43 14.82 37.44
C TRP A 616 -12.65 15.46 38.11
N ASP A 617 -13.81 14.81 38.02
CA ASP A 617 -15.07 15.31 38.56
C ASP A 617 -15.24 14.87 40.02
N THR A 618 -14.59 15.60 40.94
CA THR A 618 -14.67 15.35 42.38
C THR A 618 -16.00 15.78 43.02
N SER A 619 -17.01 16.20 42.25
CA SER A 619 -18.30 16.68 42.80
C SER A 619 -19.04 15.63 43.64
N ALA A 620 -18.84 14.33 43.34
CA ALA A 620 -19.38 13.21 44.10
C ALA A 620 -18.57 12.86 45.37
N ASN A 621 -17.29 13.26 45.42
CA ASN A 621 -16.35 12.97 46.52
C ASN A 621 -15.16 13.96 46.48
N PRO A 622 -15.22 15.09 47.22
CA PRO A 622 -14.18 16.13 47.18
C PRO A 622 -12.79 15.65 47.66
N ASP A 623 -12.75 14.63 48.51
CA ASP A 623 -11.52 14.07 49.10
C ASP A 623 -10.90 12.95 48.23
N ALA A 624 -11.43 12.70 47.03
CA ALA A 624 -10.97 11.62 46.15
C ALA A 624 -9.50 11.82 45.69
N ALA A 625 -8.67 10.80 45.89
CA ALA A 625 -7.27 10.83 45.50
C ALA A 625 -7.12 10.80 43.97
N ILE A 626 -6.62 11.90 43.41
CA ILE A 626 -6.24 12.01 42.00
C ILE A 626 -4.81 11.43 41.84
N PRO A 627 -4.55 10.50 40.90
CA PRO A 627 -3.21 9.98 40.66
C PRO A 627 -2.26 11.04 40.10
N GLY A 628 -0.94 10.82 40.24
CA GLY A 628 0.07 11.75 39.74
C GLY A 628 0.05 11.91 38.22
N SER A 629 -0.28 10.83 37.50
CA SER A 629 -0.42 10.78 36.06
C SER A 629 -1.47 9.75 35.63
N ILE A 630 -1.85 9.79 34.35
CA ILE A 630 -2.52 8.70 33.64
C ILE A 630 -1.87 8.51 32.26
N LYS A 631 -2.02 7.33 31.68
CA LYS A 631 -1.64 7.07 30.28
C LYS A 631 -2.87 7.02 29.38
N VAL A 632 -2.79 7.72 28.26
CA VAL A 632 -3.87 7.86 27.28
C VAL A 632 -3.36 7.45 25.90
N TRP A 633 -4.12 6.62 25.19
CA TRP A 633 -3.83 6.22 23.83
C TRP A 633 -4.64 7.04 22.80
N LEU A 634 -3.97 7.41 21.71
CA LEU A 634 -4.60 7.68 20.43
C LEU A 634 -4.83 6.36 19.69
N LEU A 635 -6.09 6.15 19.28
CA LEU A 635 -6.48 5.06 18.41
C LEU A 635 -6.80 5.60 17.02
N ILE A 636 -6.36 4.88 15.99
CA ILE A 636 -6.72 5.12 14.59
C ILE A 636 -7.26 3.82 13.99
N ASP A 637 -8.44 3.86 13.38
CA ASP A 637 -9.18 2.66 12.92
C ASP A 637 -9.31 1.57 14.02
N GLY A 638 -9.45 1.99 15.28
CA GLY A 638 -9.52 1.10 16.45
C GLY A 638 -8.20 0.46 16.88
N LYS A 639 -7.06 0.72 16.20
CA LYS A 639 -5.73 0.28 16.64
C LYS A 639 -5.12 1.32 17.58
N ARG A 640 -4.56 0.93 18.73
CA ARG A 640 -3.72 1.79 19.59
C ARG A 640 -2.42 2.12 18.85
N ILE A 641 -2.21 3.39 18.47
CA ILE A 641 -1.07 3.83 17.64
C ILE A 641 0.02 4.53 18.45
N GLU A 642 -0.38 5.41 19.37
CA GLU A 642 0.50 6.33 20.08
C GLU A 642 -0.06 6.60 21.48
N SER A 643 0.78 6.85 22.48
CA SER A 643 0.33 7.13 23.85
C SER A 643 1.06 8.30 24.47
N VAL A 644 0.33 9.10 25.25
CA VAL A 644 0.87 10.19 26.08
C VAL A 644 0.61 9.92 27.56
N GLU A 645 1.55 10.33 28.41
CA GLU A 645 1.31 10.45 29.85
C GLU A 645 0.80 11.86 30.17
N LEU A 646 -0.43 11.96 30.68
CA LEU A 646 -1.00 13.22 31.15
C LEU A 646 -0.73 13.39 32.64
N THR A 647 -0.36 14.59 33.04
CA THR A 647 -0.06 14.94 34.45
C THR A 647 -0.74 16.25 34.83
N LYS A 648 -0.69 16.59 36.12
CA LYS A 648 -1.09 17.93 36.59
C LYS A 648 -0.27 19.05 35.94
N ASP A 649 1.02 18.79 35.64
CA ASP A 649 1.94 19.79 35.11
C ASP A 649 1.75 20.01 33.60
N SER A 650 1.24 19.01 32.86
CA SER A 650 0.74 19.20 31.48
C SER A 650 -0.65 19.85 31.42
N GLY A 651 -1.15 20.36 32.55
CA GLY A 651 -2.51 20.91 32.69
C GLY A 651 -3.60 19.87 32.47
N TRP A 652 -3.28 18.56 32.56
CA TRP A 652 -4.11 17.44 32.12
C TRP A 652 -4.53 17.53 30.63
N THR A 653 -3.66 18.08 29.77
CA THR A 653 -3.91 18.24 28.32
C THR A 653 -2.77 17.74 27.45
N HIS A 654 -3.10 17.38 26.20
CA HIS A 654 -2.16 17.08 25.11
C HIS A 654 -2.83 17.32 23.74
N THR A 655 -2.04 17.43 22.67
CA THR A 655 -2.53 17.49 21.29
C THR A 655 -1.70 16.56 20.41
N PHE A 656 -2.34 15.57 19.78
CA PHE A 656 -1.71 14.80 18.71
C PHE A 656 -1.88 15.56 17.38
N GLU A 657 -0.79 16.04 16.79
CA GLU A 657 -0.81 16.85 15.57
C GLU A 657 -0.36 16.06 14.33
N GLY A 658 -0.69 16.55 13.13
CA GLY A 658 -0.16 16.00 11.87
C GLY A 658 -0.91 14.79 11.29
N LEU A 659 -2.10 14.46 11.80
CA LEU A 659 -2.85 13.26 11.40
C LEU A 659 -3.52 13.40 10.01
N PRO A 660 -3.87 12.29 9.32
CA PRO A 660 -4.66 12.35 8.10
C PRO A 660 -6.03 12.97 8.36
N LEU A 661 -6.54 13.79 7.43
CA LEU A 661 -7.87 14.41 7.57
C LEU A 661 -9.02 13.39 7.66
N ASN A 662 -8.87 12.27 6.96
CA ASN A 662 -9.84 11.19 6.86
C ASN A 662 -9.57 10.01 7.82
N ALA A 663 -8.80 10.24 8.88
CA ALA A 663 -8.55 9.23 9.92
C ALA A 663 -9.77 9.08 10.84
N ASP A 664 -10.25 7.84 11.03
CA ASP A 664 -11.18 7.49 12.11
C ASP A 664 -10.39 7.44 13.41
N VAL A 665 -10.62 8.42 14.30
CA VAL A 665 -9.81 8.66 15.51
C VAL A 665 -10.63 8.51 16.78
N SER A 666 -10.06 7.87 17.79
CA SER A 666 -10.65 7.77 19.13
C SER A 666 -9.59 7.80 20.22
N ILE A 667 -10.01 8.00 21.47
CA ILE A 667 -9.15 8.16 22.64
C ILE A 667 -9.54 7.14 23.71
N GLU A 668 -8.54 6.50 24.31
CA GLU A 668 -8.70 5.47 25.34
C GLU A 668 -7.80 5.77 26.56
N GLU A 669 -8.33 5.62 27.77
CA GLU A 669 -7.55 5.59 29.01
C GLU A 669 -7.00 4.16 29.21
N ASP A 670 -5.67 4.02 29.35
CA ASP A 670 -4.97 2.73 29.16
C ASP A 670 -5.39 1.64 30.15
N GLU A 671 -5.43 2.00 31.43
CA GLU A 671 -5.85 1.17 32.56
C GLU A 671 -6.89 1.93 33.39
N ALA A 672 -7.90 1.23 33.90
CA ALA A 672 -8.94 1.83 34.73
C ALA A 672 -8.35 2.30 36.07
N VAL A 673 -8.46 3.60 36.36
CA VAL A 673 -7.95 4.20 37.60
C VAL A 673 -8.77 3.72 38.80
N GLU A 674 -8.13 3.08 39.77
CA GLU A 674 -8.81 2.46 40.92
C GLU A 674 -9.69 3.47 41.69
N GLY A 675 -10.98 3.13 41.85
CA GLY A 675 -11.97 3.97 42.51
C GLY A 675 -12.55 5.09 41.65
N TRP A 676 -12.33 5.07 40.33
CA TRP A 676 -12.90 6.03 39.38
C TRP A 676 -13.50 5.36 38.14
N THR A 677 -14.72 5.75 37.79
CA THR A 677 -15.35 5.40 36.50
C THR A 677 -15.00 6.46 35.44
N ALA A 678 -14.39 6.03 34.33
CA ALA A 678 -14.03 6.88 33.20
C ALA A 678 -15.15 6.99 32.14
N LYS A 679 -15.29 8.18 31.53
CA LYS A 679 -16.17 8.44 30.37
C LYS A 679 -15.46 9.35 29.36
N VAL A 680 -15.40 8.91 28.11
CA VAL A 680 -14.88 9.71 26.99
C VAL A 680 -16.04 10.35 26.21
N THR A 681 -15.86 11.61 25.79
CA THR A 681 -16.77 12.34 24.89
C THR A 681 -15.97 13.17 23.89
N SER A 682 -16.44 13.27 22.64
CA SER A 682 -15.79 14.05 21.57
C SER A 682 -16.65 15.22 21.06
N GLU A 683 -15.98 16.22 20.49
CA GLU A 683 -16.55 17.40 19.85
C GLU A 683 -15.69 17.73 18.60
N GLU A 684 -16.28 17.78 17.41
CA GLU A 684 -15.60 18.26 16.19
C GLU A 684 -15.60 19.80 16.23
N VAL A 685 -14.41 20.39 16.42
CA VAL A 685 -14.21 21.84 16.60
C VAL A 685 -14.07 22.53 15.24
N SER A 686 -13.46 21.86 14.26
CA SER A 686 -13.36 22.29 12.86
C SER A 686 -13.01 21.12 11.94
N GLU A 687 -12.97 21.34 10.63
CA GLU A 687 -12.54 20.33 9.64
C GLU A 687 -11.13 19.75 9.90
N THR A 688 -10.29 20.44 10.69
CA THR A 688 -8.92 20.02 11.05
C THR A 688 -8.73 19.75 12.54
N GLU A 689 -9.77 19.85 13.38
CA GLU A 689 -9.64 19.74 14.84
C GLU A 689 -10.80 19.01 15.50
N ILE A 690 -10.50 17.93 16.19
CA ILE A 690 -11.41 17.24 17.12
C ILE A 690 -10.88 17.36 18.54
N ALA A 691 -11.77 17.62 19.50
CA ALA A 691 -11.46 17.64 20.92
C ALA A 691 -12.10 16.43 21.61
N PHE A 692 -11.33 15.72 22.44
CA PHE A 692 -11.79 14.67 23.33
C PHE A 692 -11.66 15.12 24.79
N THR A 693 -12.72 14.94 25.56
CA THR A 693 -12.69 15.04 27.02
C THR A 693 -12.81 13.64 27.64
N ILE A 694 -11.83 13.27 28.45
CA ILE A 694 -11.90 12.12 29.36
C ILE A 694 -12.34 12.68 30.72
N THR A 695 -13.52 12.31 31.19
CA THR A 695 -13.99 12.67 32.54
C THR A 695 -14.00 11.41 33.41
N ASN A 696 -13.27 11.45 34.53
CA ASN A 696 -13.40 10.43 35.57
C ASN A 696 -14.19 10.98 36.74
N THR A 697 -15.18 10.21 37.19
CA THR A 697 -15.99 10.49 38.38
C THR A 697 -15.69 9.41 39.43
N PRO A 698 -15.51 9.75 40.72
CA PRO A 698 -15.26 8.77 41.77
C PRO A 698 -16.39 7.75 41.90
N ASP A 699 -16.02 6.50 42.16
CA ASP A 699 -16.96 5.44 42.50
C ASP A 699 -17.63 5.74 43.86
N ALA A 700 -18.80 5.14 44.10
CA ALA A 700 -19.81 5.76 44.96
C ALA A 700 -19.45 5.92 46.46
N LYS A 701 -19.13 7.17 46.83
CA LYS A 701 -19.13 7.76 48.19
C LYS A 701 -18.24 7.07 49.24
N SER A 702 -17.07 7.67 49.48
CA SER A 702 -16.42 7.63 50.79
C SER A 702 -16.89 8.77 51.71
N THR A 703 -16.60 8.65 53.01
CA THR A 703 -16.68 9.69 54.03
C THR A 703 -15.35 9.78 54.79
N SER A 704 -15.24 10.77 55.67
CA SER A 704 -14.21 10.82 56.72
C SER A 704 -14.86 10.73 58.11
N VAL A 705 -14.08 10.33 59.11
CA VAL A 705 -14.46 10.32 60.52
C VAL A 705 -13.33 10.94 61.33
N SER A 706 -13.63 11.98 62.09
CA SER A 706 -12.66 12.63 62.98
C SER A 706 -12.84 12.19 64.43
N VAL A 707 -11.75 12.14 65.20
CA VAL A 707 -11.78 11.95 66.65
C VAL A 707 -10.90 12.96 67.36
N LYS A 708 -11.36 13.44 68.51
CA LYS A 708 -10.60 14.25 69.46
C LYS A 708 -10.61 13.63 70.85
N LYS A 709 -9.47 13.64 71.54
CA LYS A 709 -9.36 13.29 72.96
C LYS A 709 -9.50 14.54 73.83
N ALA A 710 -10.28 14.42 74.90
CA ALA A 710 -10.43 15.43 75.93
C ALA A 710 -10.12 14.83 77.32
N TRP A 711 -9.78 15.70 78.26
CA TRP A 711 -9.38 15.33 79.62
C TRP A 711 -10.13 16.19 80.63
N ASP A 712 -10.80 15.54 81.59
CA ASP A 712 -11.52 16.15 82.70
C ASP A 712 -10.87 15.69 84.01
N ASP A 713 -9.71 16.29 84.29
CA ASP A 713 -8.79 15.95 85.38
C ASP A 713 -8.18 17.19 86.07
N ALA A 714 -8.95 18.29 86.08
CA ALA A 714 -8.53 19.60 86.64
C ALA A 714 -7.18 20.09 86.07
N ASP A 715 -7.03 19.93 84.75
CA ASP A 715 -5.80 20.11 83.98
C ASP A 715 -4.57 19.36 84.51
N ASN A 716 -4.69 18.03 84.60
CA ASN A 716 -3.64 17.11 85.05
C ASN A 716 -3.03 17.48 86.42
N LYS A 717 -3.82 18.07 87.32
CA LYS A 717 -3.37 18.50 88.65
C LYS A 717 -2.68 17.40 89.47
N ASP A 718 -3.13 16.16 89.30
CA ASP A 718 -2.60 14.98 89.99
C ASP A 718 -1.41 14.32 89.24
N GLY A 719 -0.97 14.89 88.11
CA GLY A 719 0.14 14.37 87.29
C GLY A 719 -0.13 13.03 86.61
N SER A 720 -1.36 12.53 86.61
CA SER A 720 -1.72 11.17 86.20
C SER A 720 -2.10 10.99 84.72
N ARG A 721 -2.16 12.06 83.93
CA ARG A 721 -2.50 12.00 82.50
C ARG A 721 -1.34 11.32 81.74
N PRO A 722 -1.57 10.24 80.98
CA PRO A 722 -0.52 9.60 80.19
C PRO A 722 -0.05 10.49 79.04
N ALA A 723 1.17 10.25 78.56
CA ALA A 723 1.74 11.01 77.44
C ALA A 723 1.02 10.75 76.09
N SER A 724 0.36 9.61 75.95
CA SER A 724 -0.46 9.26 74.78
C SER A 724 -1.54 8.24 75.12
N VAL A 725 -2.48 8.04 74.21
CA VAL A 725 -3.51 6.98 74.24
C VAL A 725 -3.70 6.39 72.84
N LYS A 726 -4.32 5.20 72.75
CA LYS A 726 -4.67 4.55 71.48
C LYS A 726 -6.18 4.58 71.23
N VAL A 727 -6.60 4.94 70.02
CA VAL A 727 -8.00 4.96 69.60
C VAL A 727 -8.20 4.08 68.37
N GLN A 728 -9.15 3.17 68.44
CA GLN A 728 -9.56 2.28 67.36
C GLN A 728 -10.83 2.83 66.69
N LEU A 729 -10.85 2.87 65.35
CA LEU A 729 -12.08 3.05 64.57
C LEU A 729 -12.74 1.67 64.39
N TYR A 730 -14.07 1.66 64.39
CA TYR A 730 -14.89 0.47 64.11
C TYR A 730 -15.88 0.78 62.98
N ALA A 731 -16.13 -0.21 62.12
CA ALA A 731 -17.11 -0.18 61.05
C ALA A 731 -18.11 -1.34 61.27
N ASN A 732 -19.40 -1.03 61.42
CA ASN A 732 -20.45 -2.00 61.74
C ASN A 732 -20.14 -2.87 62.99
N GLY A 733 -19.35 -2.34 63.93
CA GLY A 733 -18.91 -3.04 65.14
C GLY A 733 -17.62 -3.88 65.01
N GLU A 734 -17.08 -4.05 63.80
CA GLU A 734 -15.77 -4.68 63.58
C GLU A 734 -14.64 -3.64 63.59
N ALA A 735 -13.45 -4.00 64.09
CA ALA A 735 -12.31 -3.08 64.13
C ALA A 735 -11.80 -2.76 62.72
N TYR A 736 -11.68 -1.47 62.40
CA TYR A 736 -11.29 -0.96 61.08
C TYR A 736 -9.88 -0.34 61.13
N GLY A 737 -8.91 -1.03 60.55
CA GLY A 737 -7.49 -0.64 60.56
C GLY A 737 -6.83 -0.74 61.93
N ASP A 738 -5.56 -0.30 62.03
CA ASP A 738 -4.81 -0.28 63.30
C ASP A 738 -5.24 0.88 64.23
N PRO A 739 -5.09 0.75 65.57
CA PRO A 739 -5.35 1.84 66.50
C PRO A 739 -4.37 3.01 66.32
N VAL A 740 -4.90 4.22 66.19
CA VAL A 740 -4.11 5.45 66.05
C VAL A 740 -3.67 5.98 67.42
N VAL A 741 -2.48 6.56 67.49
CA VAL A 741 -1.93 7.14 68.73
C VAL A 741 -2.27 8.64 68.78
N LEU A 742 -2.91 9.07 69.87
CA LEU A 742 -3.19 10.47 70.16
C LEU A 742 -2.28 10.96 71.30
N ASN A 743 -1.66 12.12 71.15
CA ASN A 743 -0.76 12.72 72.14
C ASN A 743 -0.82 14.26 72.09
N SER A 744 0.06 14.95 72.82
CA SER A 744 0.23 16.41 72.74
C SER A 744 0.47 16.91 71.32
N ASP A 745 1.31 16.20 70.57
CA ASP A 745 1.91 16.67 69.32
C ASP A 745 0.90 16.56 68.17
N SER A 746 0.02 15.57 68.21
CA SER A 746 -1.17 15.46 67.34
C SER A 746 -2.33 16.39 67.76
N ASN A 747 -2.09 17.32 68.70
CA ASN A 747 -3.11 18.15 69.36
C ASN A 747 -4.30 17.31 69.90
N TRP A 748 -4.02 16.08 70.33
CA TRP A 748 -4.99 15.10 70.79
C TRP A 748 -6.10 14.76 69.77
N ALA A 749 -5.85 14.91 68.46
CA ALA A 749 -6.82 14.64 67.39
C ALA A 749 -6.27 13.75 66.26
N TYR A 750 -7.18 13.14 65.49
CA TYR A 750 -6.90 12.38 64.26
C TYR A 750 -8.15 12.32 63.36
N THR A 751 -7.98 12.12 62.06
CA THR A 751 -9.06 11.93 61.09
C THR A 751 -8.76 10.77 60.15
N TRP A 752 -9.66 9.79 60.08
CA TRP A 752 -9.64 8.75 59.05
C TRP A 752 -10.41 9.24 57.82
N THR A 753 -9.86 9.04 56.63
CA THR A 753 -10.45 9.42 55.32
C THR A 753 -10.67 8.18 54.45
N GLY A 754 -11.36 8.34 53.31
CA GLY A 754 -11.58 7.25 52.34
C GLY A 754 -12.48 6.11 52.86
N LEU A 755 -13.29 6.35 53.89
CA LEU A 755 -14.12 5.33 54.54
C LEU A 755 -15.38 5.04 53.71
N PRO A 756 -15.67 3.80 53.30
CA PRO A 756 -16.84 3.49 52.47
C PRO A 756 -18.16 3.83 53.18
N VAL A 757 -19.04 4.62 52.54
CA VAL A 757 -20.37 4.95 53.10
C VAL A 757 -21.33 3.76 53.02
N MET A 758 -21.11 2.85 52.06
CA MET A 758 -21.91 1.64 51.86
C MET A 758 -21.01 0.40 51.81
N LYS A 759 -21.43 -0.69 52.47
CA LYS A 759 -20.82 -2.03 52.39
C LYS A 759 -21.94 -3.06 52.25
N ASP A 760 -21.80 -4.01 51.33
CA ASP A 760 -22.78 -5.08 51.07
C ASP A 760 -24.23 -4.57 50.86
N GLY A 761 -24.37 -3.41 50.21
CA GLY A 761 -25.65 -2.75 49.93
C GLY A 761 -26.30 -2.01 51.13
N SER A 762 -25.66 -2.01 52.30
CA SER A 762 -26.12 -1.32 53.52
C SER A 762 -25.19 -0.14 53.88
N ALA A 763 -25.71 0.86 54.57
CA ALA A 763 -24.88 1.97 55.08
C ALA A 763 -23.92 1.47 56.17
N VAL A 764 -22.71 2.03 56.24
CA VAL A 764 -21.70 1.69 57.25
C VAL A 764 -21.83 2.60 58.47
N GLU A 765 -22.07 2.02 59.64
CA GLU A 765 -22.03 2.71 60.92
C GLU A 765 -20.60 2.76 61.45
N TYR A 766 -20.03 3.97 61.56
CA TYR A 766 -18.71 4.19 62.14
C TYR A 766 -18.80 4.61 63.60
N THR A 767 -17.99 3.99 64.45
CA THR A 767 -17.82 4.34 65.87
C THR A 767 -16.35 4.28 66.26
N VAL A 768 -15.97 4.85 67.41
CA VAL A 768 -14.60 4.81 67.94
C VAL A 768 -14.57 4.25 69.36
N ALA A 769 -13.45 3.67 69.78
CA ALA A 769 -13.17 3.36 71.18
C ALA A 769 -11.71 3.64 71.55
N GLU A 770 -11.46 4.02 72.81
CA GLU A 770 -10.12 4.02 73.37
C GLU A 770 -9.74 2.59 73.78
N VAL A 771 -8.60 2.10 73.28
CA VAL A 771 -8.20 0.69 73.41
C VAL A 771 -7.87 0.34 74.86
N ASP A 772 -7.09 1.19 75.52
CA ASP A 772 -6.66 1.03 76.91
C ASP A 772 -7.03 2.30 77.70
N VAL A 773 -8.18 2.27 78.40
CA VAL A 773 -8.60 3.41 79.23
C VAL A 773 -7.65 3.54 80.44
N PRO A 774 -6.99 4.70 80.65
CA PRO A 774 -5.98 4.85 81.69
C PRO A 774 -6.50 4.63 83.12
N LYS A 775 -5.68 3.99 83.94
CA LYS A 775 -6.04 3.60 85.31
C LYS A 775 -6.47 4.80 86.18
N GLY A 776 -7.69 4.72 86.72
CA GLY A 776 -8.28 5.79 87.55
C GLY A 776 -8.89 6.93 86.73
N TYR A 777 -9.25 6.67 85.47
CA TYR A 777 -10.12 7.48 84.64
C TYR A 777 -11.29 6.63 84.12
N LYS A 778 -12.40 7.28 83.75
CA LYS A 778 -13.46 6.69 82.92
C LYS A 778 -13.55 7.41 81.58
N ALA A 779 -13.54 6.65 80.49
CA ALA A 779 -13.81 7.17 79.16
C ALA A 779 -15.32 7.38 78.96
N ARG A 780 -15.68 8.51 78.34
CA ARG A 780 -17.00 8.80 77.78
C ARG A 780 -16.82 9.21 76.33
N ILE A 781 -17.64 8.66 75.44
CA ILE A 781 -17.65 9.02 74.01
C ILE A 781 -18.91 9.85 73.73
N ALA A 782 -18.78 10.86 72.87
CA ALA A 782 -19.85 11.74 72.41
C ALA A 782 -19.59 12.18 70.96
N GLY A 783 -20.61 12.72 70.29
CA GLY A 783 -20.56 13.03 68.87
C GLY A 783 -20.98 11.85 67.99
N SER A 784 -20.76 11.96 66.69
CA SER A 784 -21.20 11.02 65.66
C SER A 784 -20.18 10.95 64.51
N ALA A 785 -20.30 9.97 63.63
CA ALA A 785 -19.43 9.85 62.45
C ALA A 785 -19.40 11.13 61.59
N SER A 786 -20.56 11.78 61.43
CA SER A 786 -20.74 13.01 60.64
C SER A 786 -20.34 14.31 61.35
N GLU A 787 -20.30 14.33 62.68
CA GLU A 787 -19.92 15.52 63.49
C GLU A 787 -18.49 15.43 64.02
N GLY A 788 -17.88 14.24 63.94
CA GLY A 788 -16.68 13.86 64.66
C GLY A 788 -16.98 13.39 66.08
N PHE A 789 -16.14 12.50 66.60
CA PHE A 789 -16.21 11.97 67.95
C PHE A 789 -15.33 12.75 68.93
N THR A 790 -15.79 12.91 70.16
CA THR A 790 -14.95 13.31 71.30
C THR A 790 -14.93 12.22 72.35
N ILE A 791 -13.73 11.75 72.72
CA ILE A 791 -13.52 10.81 73.83
C ILE A 791 -12.96 11.59 75.02
N THR A 792 -13.79 11.81 76.04
CA THR A 792 -13.39 12.49 77.29
C THR A 792 -13.01 11.48 78.36
N ASN A 793 -11.81 11.61 78.93
CA ASN A 793 -11.43 10.85 80.13
C ASN A 793 -11.65 11.68 81.39
N VAL A 794 -12.58 11.24 82.23
CA VAL A 794 -12.95 11.87 83.51
C VAL A 794 -12.20 11.18 84.64
N LYS A 795 -11.55 11.95 85.52
CA LYS A 795 -10.79 11.42 86.66
C LYS A 795 -11.70 10.80 87.74
N GLU A 796 -11.35 9.61 88.23
CA GLU A 796 -12.08 9.00 89.36
C GLU A 796 -11.62 9.57 90.72
N PRO A 797 -12.54 9.89 91.65
CA PRO A 797 -12.19 10.39 92.98
C PRO A 797 -11.62 9.29 93.88
N THR A 798 -10.47 9.55 94.51
CA THR A 798 -9.78 8.60 95.39
C THR A 798 -10.38 8.57 96.81
N LYS A 799 -10.39 7.39 97.45
CA LYS A 799 -11.03 7.16 98.76
C LYS A 799 -9.98 7.06 99.89
N PRO A 800 -10.15 7.77 101.03
CA PRO A 800 -9.14 7.78 102.11
C PRO A 800 -9.11 6.49 102.98
N PRO A 801 -7.98 6.20 103.66
CA PRO A 801 -7.84 5.05 104.57
C PRO A 801 -8.41 5.30 105.99
N ALA A 802 -8.63 4.21 106.74
CA ALA A 802 -9.21 4.21 108.10
C ALA A 802 -8.15 4.29 109.22
N LYS A 803 -8.59 4.57 110.46
CA LYS A 803 -7.74 4.84 111.64
C LYS A 803 -7.74 3.69 112.68
N GLU A 804 -6.63 3.55 113.41
CA GLU A 804 -6.50 2.64 114.57
C GLU A 804 -7.11 3.19 115.88
N GLN A 805 -7.29 2.30 116.88
CA GLN A 805 -7.46 2.63 118.30
C GLN A 805 -6.62 1.70 119.21
N PRO A 806 -6.12 2.17 120.39
CA PRO A 806 -5.11 1.45 121.16
C PRO A 806 -5.63 0.52 122.29
N LYS A 807 -5.34 -0.78 122.14
CA LYS A 807 -4.77 -1.74 123.14
C LYS A 807 -5.28 -1.80 124.59
N LYS A 808 -5.53 -3.04 125.06
CA LYS A 808 -5.16 -3.51 126.42
C LYS A 808 -4.51 -4.92 126.35
N PRO A 809 -3.53 -5.28 127.21
CA PRO A 809 -2.71 -6.49 127.03
C PRO A 809 -2.88 -7.59 128.10
N ARG A 810 -2.57 -8.86 127.75
CA ARG A 810 -1.98 -9.84 128.70
C ARG A 810 -1.31 -11.06 128.02
N ILE A 811 -0.01 -11.20 128.32
CA ILE A 811 0.81 -12.41 128.66
C ILE A 811 0.59 -13.75 127.90
N SER A 812 1.71 -14.41 127.59
CA SER A 812 1.93 -15.70 126.90
C SER A 812 1.46 -16.96 127.68
N LYS A 813 1.37 -18.19 127.15
CA LYS A 813 2.27 -18.91 126.20
C LYS A 813 1.59 -19.94 125.24
N ILE A 814 2.40 -20.29 124.23
CA ILE A 814 2.40 -21.39 123.24
C ILE A 814 2.44 -22.76 123.99
N PRO A 815 1.88 -23.93 123.54
CA PRO A 815 2.09 -24.51 122.19
C PRO A 815 1.00 -25.35 121.46
N ALA A 816 1.10 -25.29 120.12
CA ALA A 816 1.04 -26.35 119.08
C ALA A 816 -0.08 -27.44 118.99
N THR A 817 -0.54 -27.66 117.74
CA THR A 817 -1.19 -28.87 117.14
C THR A 817 -2.51 -29.38 117.74
N GLY A 818 -3.50 -29.85 116.97
CA GLY A 818 -3.64 -29.95 115.50
C GLY A 818 -5.00 -30.56 115.09
N ASP A 819 -5.29 -30.53 113.78
CA ASP A 819 -6.25 -31.31 112.98
C ASP A 819 -7.79 -31.36 113.27
N ASP A 820 -8.53 -31.07 112.18
CA ASP A 820 -9.65 -31.86 111.58
C ASP A 820 -11.16 -31.47 111.67
N LEU A 821 -11.86 -31.84 110.58
CA LEU A 821 -13.29 -32.15 110.34
C LEU A 821 -14.45 -31.13 110.51
N GLY A 822 -15.45 -31.26 109.61
CA GLY A 822 -16.82 -30.68 109.72
C GLY A 822 -17.05 -29.38 108.89
N ALA A 823 -17.37 -29.37 107.59
CA ALA A 823 -18.42 -30.06 106.83
C ALA A 823 -19.88 -29.66 107.17
N MET A 824 -20.51 -28.83 106.32
CA MET A 824 -21.83 -29.15 105.76
C MET A 824 -22.17 -28.36 104.48
N THR A 825 -22.87 -29.01 103.56
CA THR A 825 -23.32 -28.49 102.26
C THR A 825 -24.77 -28.01 102.29
N PHE A 826 -25.17 -27.24 101.27
CA PHE A 826 -26.40 -27.54 100.51
C PHE A 826 -26.20 -27.24 99.02
N ALA A 827 -26.89 -27.98 98.16
CA ALA A 827 -26.69 -27.97 96.70
C ALA A 827 -27.96 -28.39 95.94
N LEU A 828 -27.97 -28.16 94.62
CA LEU A 828 -28.80 -28.84 93.62
C LEU A 828 -28.10 -28.76 92.25
N ALA A 829 -28.53 -29.52 91.23
CA ALA A 829 -27.73 -29.74 90.01
C ALA A 829 -28.53 -29.94 88.71
N GLY A 830 -27.92 -29.52 87.60
CA GLY A 830 -28.27 -29.80 86.19
C GLY A 830 -27.13 -29.23 85.31
N ALA A 831 -26.33 -29.96 84.53
CA ALA A 831 -26.53 -31.17 83.70
C ALA A 831 -27.33 -30.88 82.40
N SER A 832 -26.99 -31.40 81.21
CA SER A 832 -25.85 -32.24 80.76
C SER A 832 -25.93 -32.49 79.22
N VAL A 833 -24.93 -33.18 78.62
CA VAL A 833 -24.93 -33.77 77.24
C VAL A 833 -24.78 -32.71 76.11
N ALA A 834 -23.86 -32.74 75.11
CA ALA A 834 -23.09 -33.73 74.35
C ALA A 834 -23.75 -34.26 73.04
N SER A 835 -22.96 -34.87 72.13
CA SER A 835 -23.33 -35.40 70.78
C SER A 835 -23.32 -34.38 69.62
N ILE A 836 -23.16 -34.72 68.32
CA ILE A 836 -22.30 -35.68 67.56
C ILE A 836 -22.66 -35.52 66.05
N ALA A 837 -21.65 -35.46 65.14
CA ALA A 837 -21.78 -35.74 63.69
C ALA A 837 -22.77 -34.85 62.85
N CYS A 838 -22.93 -34.90 61.51
CA CYS A 838 -22.13 -35.40 60.38
C CYS A 838 -22.62 -34.81 59.02
N ILE A 839 -21.85 -35.05 57.94
CA ILE A 839 -22.32 -35.30 56.55
C ILE A 839 -23.08 -34.15 55.81
N ALA A 840 -22.28 -33.33 55.12
CA ALA A 840 -22.14 -33.27 53.66
C ALA A 840 -23.25 -32.78 52.67
N ALA A 841 -22.71 -32.23 51.57
CA ALA A 841 -23.08 -32.43 50.16
C ALA A 841 -23.96 -31.42 49.41
N ALA A 842 -23.54 -31.20 48.15
CA ALA A 842 -24.26 -30.60 47.01
C ALA A 842 -24.54 -29.08 47.07
N ARG A 843 -24.44 -28.31 45.97
CA ARG A 843 -24.01 -28.65 44.59
C ARG A 843 -23.56 -27.37 43.84
N ARG A 844 -22.69 -27.58 42.82
CA ARG A 844 -22.71 -26.97 41.47
C ARG A 844 -23.87 -25.98 41.18
N LYS A 845 -23.68 -24.90 40.41
CA LYS A 845 -22.99 -24.84 39.09
C LYS A 845 -22.90 -23.38 38.58
N MET A 846 -21.95 -23.06 37.68
CA MET A 846 -22.05 -22.23 36.44
C MET A 846 -22.95 -20.97 36.41
N ARG A 847 -22.63 -19.85 35.73
CA ARG A 847 -21.69 -19.47 34.64
C ARG A 847 -21.43 -17.94 34.80
N GLY A 848 -20.44 -17.33 34.17
CA GLY A 848 -19.53 -17.79 33.11
C GLY A 848 -19.63 -16.90 31.88
#